data_AF-A0A816EIB7-F1
#
_entry.id   AF-A0A816EIB7-F1
#
_cell.length_a   1.000
_cell.length_b   1.000
_cell.length_c   1.000
_cell.angle_alpha   90.00
_cell.angle_beta   90.00
_cell.angle_gamma   90.00
#
_symmetry.space_group_name_H-M   'P 1'
#
loop_
_entity.id
_entity.type
_entity.pdbx_description
1 polymer ?
#
loop_
_entity_poly.entity_id
_entity_poly.type
_entity_poly.pdbx_seq_one_letter_code
_entity_poly.pdbx_strand_id
1 'polypeptide(L)'
;MPFLYRLSSQHSLSIKKLRHALQLVVTKHTSLRTSLIFDTEKSLLMQRIIDYSGSDNQLFAFIENTINTDEQLNDIIQEEERNPQFFDLTYGLVFRCHIIHYEQISLNDRLSEKDVLVFNFHHALFDFQSMNIFLHDLNQAYTTGQLSNDDNNTLRYLDYSVIEQQMPMTDASMFWLDTLHDCNLNQFLSLPFDRYRLSNEYRTDRRITFSFNFDLDLSYQLVTYSSSNNMSLQHMILATYYAFLFKLTNGERDLCIGMNINNRYKAELKSMIGLFENIIPLRCQLDPYWSFNQLIEHIYDIEINALKYSYYPLERILDQHPNVENPAFFNIFFGFQLNENDNNKNEVMIGDARLHLISNSLNRNRVEMMNKMDFSVLVEYDLNINQFSCTINASLDLFNIETVDKIGQRFHFMLNQLFHVKDNQLEKSVYELSLILSDERIVLESINNTKIIFPSVSCIHHEFVCQVMKYPQKLAVELDDQSLTYSELLYYIQVLSLDILHKYYIVPGEIICQCVDRSLLTVIGIMAIEMVGGVYCSLSARDPERRLHTLIEEIQSRLVLVHHLTKTMFNADTISLDIDSVLINNVVNGNIDIDRLSNTGIIVRTIAYVTFTSGSTGKPKVVPVHLEGFINYFYSLINIDALNKNDIVLQLAASTFDIHILEILASLFSGATVIMLHPDGNMDFAYLDYVLRSKEVTHLMAVPTFLKYLCDFILEKNLSPLKSIRNVSYGGEYH
;
A
#
# COMPACT_ATOMS: atom_id res chain seq x y z
N MET A 1 17.86 4.18 30.12
CA MET A 1 17.02 5.36 29.80
C MET A 1 17.63 6.58 30.49
N PRO A 2 18.44 7.37 29.77
CA PRO A 2 19.11 8.56 30.31
C PRO A 2 18.22 9.81 30.30
N PHE A 3 18.18 10.54 31.41
CA PHE A 3 17.57 11.86 31.54
C PHE A 3 18.65 12.90 31.83
N LEU A 4 18.73 13.94 30.99
CA LEU A 4 19.80 14.94 31.04
C LEU A 4 19.28 16.27 31.59
N TYR A 5 20.01 16.84 32.54
CA TYR A 5 19.66 18.11 33.17
C TYR A 5 20.84 19.09 33.18
N ARG A 6 20.57 20.38 33.00
CA ARG A 6 21.53 21.50 33.22
C ARG A 6 21.00 22.46 34.26
N LEU A 7 21.88 23.12 35.00
CA LEU A 7 21.48 24.18 35.92
C LEU A 7 21.13 25.47 35.15
N SER A 8 20.09 26.18 35.57
CA SER A 8 19.72 27.51 35.03
C SER A 8 19.90 28.67 36.00
N SER A 9 20.28 28.38 37.25
CA SER A 9 20.47 29.38 38.30
C SER A 9 21.94 29.52 38.66
N GLN A 10 22.36 30.72 39.08
CA GLN A 10 23.68 31.01 39.67
C GLN A 10 23.95 30.23 40.98
N HIS A 11 22.96 29.53 41.54
CA HIS A 11 23.11 28.69 42.71
C HIS A 11 23.61 27.30 42.32
N SER A 12 24.78 26.93 42.84
CA SER A 12 25.44 25.66 42.52
C SER A 12 25.04 24.53 43.49
N LEU A 13 24.76 23.36 42.94
CA LEU A 13 24.49 22.13 43.70
C LEU A 13 25.79 21.55 44.28
N SER A 14 25.75 21.08 45.53
CA SER A 14 26.88 20.36 46.12
C SER A 14 26.85 18.89 45.72
N ILE A 15 27.96 18.42 45.14
CA ILE A 15 28.10 17.04 44.64
C ILE A 15 28.01 16.04 45.80
N LYS A 16 28.68 16.30 46.93
CA LYS A 16 28.53 15.49 48.15
C LYS A 16 27.09 15.41 48.67
N LYS A 17 26.37 16.53 48.74
CA LYS A 17 24.97 16.53 49.20
C LYS A 17 24.08 15.76 48.22
N LEU A 18 24.31 15.94 46.91
CA LEU A 18 23.58 15.23 45.87
C LEU A 18 23.79 13.72 45.97
N ARG A 19 25.04 13.28 46.12
CA ARG A 19 25.38 11.86 46.30
C ARG A 19 24.71 11.26 47.54
N HIS A 20 24.68 11.98 48.66
CA HIS A 20 23.99 11.54 49.87
C HIS A 20 22.46 11.47 49.66
N ALA A 21 21.87 12.47 49.04
CA ALA A 21 20.44 12.51 48.74
C ALA A 21 20.02 11.36 47.83
N LEU A 22 20.78 11.08 46.77
CA LEU A 22 20.57 9.93 45.88
C LEU A 22 20.62 8.60 46.65
N GLN A 23 21.56 8.46 47.58
CA GLN A 23 21.65 7.26 48.41
C GLN A 23 20.40 7.06 49.28
N LEU A 24 19.83 8.13 49.83
CA LEU A 24 18.57 8.06 50.58
C LEU A 24 17.39 7.64 49.68
N VAL A 25 17.28 8.20 48.47
CA VAL A 25 16.23 7.86 47.50
C VAL A 25 16.32 6.39 47.09
N VAL A 26 17.51 5.91 46.72
CA VAL A 26 17.74 4.51 46.34
C VAL A 26 17.48 3.57 47.52
N THR A 27 17.78 4.00 48.75
CA THR A 27 17.49 3.19 49.95
C THR A 27 15.98 3.07 50.19
N LYS A 28 15.23 4.17 50.06
CA LYS A 28 13.76 4.21 50.22
C LYS A 28 13.05 3.31 49.21
N HIS A 29 13.38 3.45 47.93
CA HIS A 29 12.66 2.77 46.84
C HIS A 29 13.25 1.40 46.52
N THR A 30 12.54 0.33 46.87
CA THR A 30 13.01 -1.05 46.68
C THR A 30 13.26 -1.42 45.22
N SER A 31 12.51 -0.84 44.28
CA SER A 31 12.67 -1.09 42.84
C SER A 31 14.06 -0.69 42.34
N LEU A 32 14.66 0.36 42.91
CA LEU A 32 16.03 0.80 42.59
C LEU A 32 17.13 -0.08 43.22
N ARG A 33 16.75 -1.09 44.01
CA ARG A 33 17.64 -2.09 44.63
C ARG A 33 17.21 -3.52 44.31
N THR A 34 16.41 -3.69 43.26
CA THR A 34 15.91 -5.00 42.87
C THR A 34 16.86 -5.63 41.86
N SER A 35 17.35 -6.82 42.18
CA SER A 35 18.07 -7.69 41.26
C SER A 35 17.14 -8.68 40.57
N LEU A 36 17.40 -8.97 39.30
CA LEU A 36 16.73 -10.00 38.50
C LEU A 36 17.66 -11.20 38.34
N ILE A 37 17.22 -12.37 38.80
CA ILE A 37 18.02 -13.60 38.85
C ILE A 37 17.26 -14.71 38.15
N PHE A 38 17.89 -15.36 37.17
CA PHE A 38 17.32 -16.53 36.53
C PHE A 38 17.64 -17.78 37.36
N ASP A 39 16.61 -18.40 37.94
CA ASP A 39 16.72 -19.70 38.61
C ASP A 39 16.75 -20.80 37.53
N THR A 40 17.93 -21.35 37.26
CA THR A 40 18.13 -22.38 36.24
C THR A 40 17.45 -23.70 36.60
N GLU A 41 17.27 -24.01 37.88
CA GLU A 41 16.60 -25.24 38.32
C GLU A 41 15.08 -25.16 38.09
N LYS A 42 14.50 -23.97 38.32
CA LYS A 42 13.06 -23.76 38.11
C LYS A 42 12.71 -23.21 36.73
N SER A 43 13.71 -22.81 35.94
CA SER A 43 13.52 -22.08 34.68
C SER A 43 12.63 -20.84 34.85
N LEU A 44 12.82 -20.11 35.96
CA LEU A 44 12.00 -18.94 36.32
C LEU A 44 12.88 -17.72 36.57
N LEU A 45 12.46 -16.57 36.05
CA LEU A 45 13.03 -15.27 36.41
C LEU A 45 12.48 -14.85 37.78
N MET A 46 13.37 -14.63 38.74
CA MET A 46 13.04 -14.20 40.10
C MET A 46 13.54 -12.79 40.36
N GLN A 47 12.83 -12.07 41.22
CA GLN A 47 13.25 -10.77 41.71
C GLN A 47 13.71 -10.88 43.16
N ARG A 48 14.81 -10.20 43.52
CA ARG A 48 15.36 -10.15 44.88
C ARG A 48 15.71 -8.73 45.26
N ILE A 49 15.22 -8.27 46.41
CA ILE A 49 15.63 -6.99 47.00
C ILE A 49 17.00 -7.16 47.65
N ILE A 50 17.92 -6.26 47.35
CA ILE A 50 19.24 -6.22 47.98
C ILE A 50 19.14 -5.42 49.27
N ASP A 51 19.29 -6.07 50.41
CA ASP A 51 19.35 -5.41 51.71
C ASP A 51 20.62 -4.57 51.85
N TYR A 52 20.46 -3.35 52.35
CA TYR A 52 21.57 -2.42 52.58
C TYR A 52 21.93 -2.41 54.07
N SER A 53 23.04 -3.08 54.43
CA SER A 53 23.53 -3.19 55.81
C SER A 53 24.77 -2.34 56.14
N GLY A 54 25.22 -1.46 55.23
CA GLY A 54 26.30 -0.49 55.47
C GLY A 54 27.65 -0.79 54.79
N SER A 55 28.29 0.31 54.40
CA SER A 55 29.62 0.58 53.78
C SER A 55 30.08 -0.16 52.51
N ASP A 56 29.78 -1.44 52.30
CA ASP A 56 30.48 -2.22 51.25
C ASP A 56 29.68 -2.47 49.97
N ASN A 57 28.35 -2.24 49.97
CA ASN A 57 27.51 -2.43 48.78
C ASN A 57 27.24 -1.09 48.08
N GLN A 58 27.86 -0.89 46.92
CA GLN A 58 27.55 0.23 46.02
C GLN A 58 26.18 0.02 45.39
N LEU A 59 25.16 0.77 45.85
CA LEU A 59 23.78 0.64 45.36
C LEU A 59 23.54 1.23 43.96
N PHE A 60 24.42 2.13 43.51
CA PHE A 60 24.34 2.77 42.19
C PHE A 60 25.72 3.28 41.75
N ALA A 61 25.92 3.43 40.44
CA ALA A 61 27.13 4.06 39.91
C ALA A 61 27.03 5.58 40.00
N PHE A 62 28.06 6.23 40.55
CA PHE A 62 28.19 7.70 40.56
C PHE A 62 29.50 8.05 39.87
N ILE A 63 29.41 8.61 38.67
CA ILE A 63 30.52 8.76 37.72
C ILE A 63 30.70 10.25 37.40
N GLU A 64 31.95 10.70 37.39
CA GLU A 64 32.30 12.07 37.01
C GLU A 64 33.18 12.04 35.76
N ASN A 65 32.71 12.65 34.68
CA ASN A 65 33.41 12.74 33.41
C ASN A 65 33.76 14.21 33.11
N THR A 66 34.88 14.42 32.42
CA THR A 66 35.27 15.75 31.93
C THR A 66 35.31 15.73 30.42
N ILE A 67 34.64 16.69 29.79
CA ILE A 67 34.56 16.84 28.34
C ILE A 67 34.95 18.24 27.91
N ASN A 68 35.33 18.36 26.64
CA ASN A 68 35.68 19.62 26.00
C ASN A 68 34.71 20.01 24.88
N THR A 69 33.92 19.06 24.36
CA THR A 69 33.00 19.27 23.24
C THR A 69 31.66 18.55 23.45
N ASP A 70 30.60 19.05 22.81
CA ASP A 70 29.27 18.39 22.80
C ASP A 70 29.28 17.03 22.10
N GLU A 71 30.24 16.79 21.19
CA GLU A 71 30.42 15.49 20.53
C GLU A 71 30.79 14.40 21.56
N GLN A 72 31.69 14.73 22.50
CA GLN A 72 32.05 13.81 23.58
C GLN A 72 30.89 13.54 24.54
N LEU A 73 30.03 14.54 24.79
CA LEU A 73 28.78 14.32 25.53
C LEU A 73 27.91 13.28 24.81
N ASN A 74 27.75 13.42 23.49
CA ASN A 74 26.94 12.50 22.70
C ASN A 74 27.50 11.08 22.68
N ASP A 75 28.82 10.92 22.59
CA ASP A 75 29.47 9.61 22.65
C ASP A 75 29.20 8.91 23.99
N ILE A 76 29.33 9.64 25.11
CA ILE A 76 29.04 9.11 26.46
C ILE A 76 27.57 8.66 26.56
N ILE A 77 26.63 9.48 26.07
CA ILE A 77 25.21 9.12 26.11
C ILE A 77 24.92 7.90 25.23
N GLN A 78 25.49 7.83 24.03
CA GLN A 78 25.34 6.66 23.15
C GLN A 78 25.92 5.38 23.77
N GLU A 79 27.05 5.49 24.45
CA GLU A 79 27.65 4.35 25.16
C GLU A 79 26.75 3.90 26.32
N GLU A 80 26.20 4.84 27.09
CA GLU A 80 25.27 4.57 28.20
C GLU A 80 23.93 3.96 27.76
N GLU A 81 23.50 4.21 26.52
CA GLU A 81 22.32 3.59 25.92
C GLU A 81 22.61 2.19 25.35
N ARG A 82 23.76 2.02 24.68
CA ARG A 82 24.04 0.82 23.87
C ARG A 82 24.80 -0.26 24.61
N ASN A 83 25.52 0.05 25.68
CA ASN A 83 26.35 -0.93 26.35
C ASN A 83 25.54 -1.77 27.35
N PRO A 84 25.24 -3.04 27.05
CA PRO A 84 24.44 -3.88 27.94
C PRO A 84 25.18 -4.23 29.25
N GLN A 85 26.50 -4.04 29.31
CA GLN A 85 27.31 -4.38 30.50
C GLN A 85 27.18 -3.34 31.62
N PHE A 86 26.61 -2.15 31.36
CA PHE A 86 26.52 -1.09 32.35
C PHE A 86 25.43 -1.30 33.40
N PHE A 87 24.41 -2.08 33.07
CA PHE A 87 23.34 -2.47 33.97
C PHE A 87 23.41 -3.98 34.21
N ASP A 88 24.11 -4.39 35.26
CA ASP A 88 24.06 -5.78 35.70
C ASP A 88 22.87 -5.98 36.65
N LEU A 89 21.77 -6.45 36.07
CA LEU A 89 20.53 -6.71 36.77
C LEU A 89 20.68 -7.78 37.85
N THR A 90 21.69 -8.66 37.78
CA THR A 90 21.91 -9.72 38.78
C THR A 90 22.43 -9.16 40.12
N TYR A 91 23.12 -8.02 40.08
CA TYR A 91 23.61 -7.29 41.26
C TYR A 91 22.74 -6.08 41.63
N GLY A 92 21.59 -5.90 40.98
CA GLY A 92 20.66 -4.80 41.29
C GLY A 92 21.21 -3.41 41.00
N LEU A 93 22.24 -3.29 40.16
CA LEU A 93 22.77 -2.02 39.66
C LEU A 93 21.88 -1.50 38.53
N VAL A 94 20.75 -0.90 38.90
CA VAL A 94 19.68 -0.48 37.97
C VAL A 94 19.62 1.04 37.76
N PHE A 95 20.49 1.78 38.45
CA PHE A 95 20.58 3.23 38.40
C PHE A 95 22.05 3.67 38.30
N ARG A 96 22.30 4.65 37.43
CA ARG A 96 23.60 5.29 37.24
C ARG A 96 23.39 6.80 37.19
N CYS A 97 24.26 7.54 37.87
CA CYS A 97 24.29 8.98 37.87
C CYS A 97 25.63 9.45 37.31
N HIS A 98 25.60 10.28 36.27
CA HIS A 98 26.79 10.93 35.73
C HIS A 98 26.76 12.43 35.99
N ILE A 99 27.91 12.97 36.34
CA ILE A 99 28.17 14.40 36.28
C ILE A 99 29.20 14.62 35.17
N ILE A 100 28.85 15.46 34.21
CA ILE A 100 29.67 15.75 33.05
C ILE A 100 30.09 17.22 33.12
N HIS A 101 31.38 17.45 33.36
CA HIS A 101 31.97 18.77 33.46
C HIS A 101 32.48 19.26 32.10
N TYR A 102 32.08 20.48 31.72
CA TYR A 102 32.69 21.20 30.59
C TYR A 102 33.86 22.03 31.15
N GLU A 103 35.11 21.63 30.83
CA GLU A 103 36.38 22.13 31.40
C GLU A 103 36.83 21.44 32.71
N GLN A 104 38.11 21.61 33.10
CA GLN A 104 38.74 20.88 34.22
C GLN A 104 37.93 20.99 35.53
N ILE A 105 37.82 19.86 36.25
CA ILE A 105 37.08 19.68 37.51
C ILE A 105 37.33 20.87 38.45
N SER A 106 36.27 21.64 38.70
CA SER A 106 36.24 22.68 39.73
C SER A 106 36.57 22.05 41.10
N LEU A 107 37.61 22.53 41.76
CA LEU A 107 38.06 22.10 43.09
C LEU A 107 37.03 22.36 44.23
N ASN A 108 35.84 22.89 43.91
CA ASN A 108 34.87 23.37 44.88
C ASN A 108 33.69 22.42 45.17
N ASP A 109 33.71 21.15 44.70
CA ASP A 109 32.70 20.12 45.06
C ASP A 109 31.25 20.57 44.74
N ARG A 110 31.11 21.37 43.67
CA ARG A 110 29.87 22.02 43.25
C ARG A 110 29.71 22.06 41.73
N LEU A 111 28.47 21.83 41.28
CA LEU A 111 28.07 21.86 39.87
C LEU A 111 27.99 23.29 39.32
N SER A 112 28.45 23.49 38.09
CA SER A 112 28.35 24.73 37.31
C SER A 112 27.15 24.72 36.35
N GLU A 113 26.77 25.89 35.82
CA GLU A 113 25.71 26.00 34.79
C GLU A 113 26.05 25.27 33.47
N LYS A 114 27.35 25.05 33.21
CA LYS A 114 27.80 24.29 32.03
C LYS A 114 27.71 22.79 32.23
N ASP A 115 27.71 22.32 33.48
CA ASP A 115 27.75 20.89 33.79
C ASP A 115 26.42 20.22 33.44
N VAL A 116 26.49 18.97 32.99
CA VAL A 116 25.33 18.14 32.68
C VAL A 116 25.20 17.04 33.72
N LEU A 117 24.02 16.94 34.33
CA LEU A 117 23.65 15.87 35.24
C LEU A 117 22.82 14.84 34.47
N VAL A 118 23.26 13.58 34.47
CA VAL A 118 22.58 12.48 33.78
C VAL A 118 22.09 11.45 34.78
N PHE A 119 20.79 11.17 34.76
CA PHE A 119 20.20 10.06 35.49
C PHE A 119 19.82 8.95 34.51
N ASN A 120 20.48 7.80 34.60
CA ASN A 120 20.23 6.66 33.71
C ASN A 120 19.65 5.49 34.50
N PHE A 121 18.45 5.06 34.12
CA PHE A 121 17.73 3.95 34.76
C PHE A 121 17.56 2.77 33.80
N HIS A 122 17.57 1.56 34.33
CA HIS A 122 17.15 0.38 33.59
C HIS A 122 15.61 0.28 33.53
N HIS A 123 15.05 0.17 32.33
CA HIS A 123 13.61 0.26 32.11
C HIS A 123 12.80 -0.88 32.75
N ALA A 124 13.41 -2.06 32.96
CA ALA A 124 12.74 -3.20 33.58
C ALA A 124 12.13 -2.91 34.97
N LEU A 125 12.56 -1.83 35.64
CA LEU A 125 12.12 -1.47 36.99
C LEU A 125 11.75 0.02 37.12
N PHE A 126 11.67 0.76 36.01
CA PHE A 126 11.46 2.20 36.01
C PHE A 126 10.74 2.66 34.74
N ASP A 127 9.57 3.31 34.90
CA ASP A 127 8.79 3.93 33.83
C ASP A 127 8.95 5.46 33.78
N PHE A 128 8.35 6.14 32.79
CA PHE A 128 8.49 7.59 32.66
C PHE A 128 7.86 8.35 33.84
N GLN A 129 6.73 7.85 34.36
CA GLN A 129 6.03 8.45 35.51
C GLN A 129 6.87 8.38 36.80
N SER A 130 7.71 7.35 36.95
CA SER A 130 8.63 7.17 38.08
C SER A 130 9.63 8.31 38.20
N MET A 131 9.95 9.00 37.09
CA MET A 131 10.88 10.12 37.11
C MET A 131 10.39 11.30 37.94
N ASN A 132 9.09 11.61 37.88
CA ASN A 132 8.49 12.68 38.67
C ASN A 132 8.57 12.37 40.17
N ILE A 133 8.36 11.10 40.54
CA ILE A 133 8.44 10.61 41.93
C ILE A 133 9.89 10.67 42.42
N PHE A 134 10.83 10.20 41.60
CA PHE A 134 12.26 10.22 41.90
C PHE A 134 12.76 11.64 42.16
N LEU A 135 12.42 12.60 41.30
CA LEU A 135 12.84 13.99 41.43
C LEU A 135 12.24 14.68 42.66
N HIS A 136 10.96 14.41 42.95
CA HIS A 136 10.30 14.90 44.16
C HIS A 136 11.05 14.45 45.41
N ASP A 137 11.33 13.14 45.52
CA ASP A 137 12.01 12.57 46.68
C ASP A 137 13.48 13.00 46.76
N LEU A 138 14.15 13.17 45.61
CA LEU A 138 15.51 13.70 45.54
C LEU A 138 15.60 15.13 46.08
N ASN A 139 14.65 15.98 45.71
CA ASN A 139 14.61 17.35 46.21
C ASN A 139 14.39 17.40 47.73
N GLN A 140 13.47 16.57 48.25
CA GLN A 140 13.22 16.46 49.69
C GLN A 140 14.46 15.97 50.43
N ALA A 141 15.11 14.91 49.93
CA ALA A 141 16.33 14.34 50.50
C ALA A 141 17.48 15.34 50.51
N TYR A 142 17.64 16.08 49.42
CA TYR A 142 18.71 17.07 49.28
C TYR A 142 18.53 18.27 50.21
N THR A 143 17.30 18.75 50.35
CA THR A 143 16.97 19.94 51.15
C THR A 143 17.03 19.65 52.65
N THR A 144 16.48 18.51 53.07
CA THR A 144 16.34 18.18 54.50
C THR A 144 17.43 17.26 55.04
N GLY A 145 18.16 16.55 54.16
CA GLY A 145 19.11 15.51 54.55
C GLY A 145 18.45 14.22 55.03
N GLN A 146 17.12 14.09 54.91
CA GLN A 146 16.34 12.93 55.33
C GLN A 146 15.22 12.65 54.34
N LEU A 147 14.76 11.41 54.29
CA LEU A 147 13.55 11.02 53.59
C LEU A 147 12.66 10.28 54.59
N SER A 148 11.44 10.78 54.79
CA SER A 148 10.47 10.12 55.64
C SER A 148 10.08 8.77 55.02
N ASN A 149 10.11 7.71 55.82
CA ASN A 149 9.48 6.42 55.47
C ASN A 149 7.99 6.38 55.87
N ASP A 150 7.38 7.55 56.11
CA ASP A 150 6.01 7.71 56.63
C ASP A 150 4.90 7.34 55.61
N ASP A 151 5.24 6.57 54.58
CA ASP A 151 4.24 6.05 53.67
C ASP A 151 3.43 4.98 54.43
N ASN A 152 2.20 5.34 54.84
CA ASN A 152 1.16 4.38 55.25
C ASN A 152 0.87 3.30 54.18
N ASN A 153 1.52 3.39 53.01
CA ASN A 153 1.43 2.45 51.92
C ASN A 153 2.40 1.28 52.15
N THR A 154 1.87 0.16 52.65
CA THR A 154 2.64 -1.08 52.84
C THR A 154 2.94 -1.81 51.52
N LEU A 155 2.36 -1.37 50.40
CA LEU A 155 2.51 -2.01 49.10
C LEU A 155 3.83 -1.57 48.44
N ARG A 156 4.70 -2.54 48.11
CA ARG A 156 5.92 -2.33 47.32
C ARG A 156 5.70 -2.83 45.90
N TYR A 157 6.60 -2.45 44.99
CA TYR A 157 6.50 -2.85 43.58
C TYR A 157 6.50 -4.38 43.40
N LEU A 158 7.27 -5.08 44.21
CA LEU A 158 7.28 -6.54 44.22
C LEU A 158 5.92 -7.13 44.63
N ASP A 159 5.26 -6.54 45.63
CA ASP A 159 3.94 -6.97 46.05
C ASP A 159 2.93 -6.76 44.90
N TYR A 160 3.02 -5.65 44.17
CA TYR A 160 2.25 -5.41 42.93
C TYR A 160 2.51 -6.49 41.87
N SER A 161 3.78 -6.80 41.56
CA SER A 161 4.13 -7.80 40.54
C SER A 161 3.57 -9.20 40.86
N VAL A 162 3.51 -9.57 42.14
CA VAL A 162 2.90 -10.82 42.59
C VAL A 162 1.38 -10.78 42.44
N ILE A 163 0.73 -9.67 42.79
CA ILE A 163 -0.71 -9.48 42.60
C ILE A 163 -1.08 -9.60 41.12
N GLU A 164 -0.29 -8.98 40.24
CA GLU A 164 -0.45 -9.02 38.80
C GLU A 164 -0.32 -10.45 38.25
N GLN A 165 0.75 -11.16 38.65
CA GLN A 165 0.96 -12.57 38.30
C GLN A 165 -0.09 -13.51 38.90
N GLN A 166 -0.76 -13.17 39.99
CA GLN A 166 -1.78 -14.01 40.60
C GLN A 166 -3.19 -13.57 40.25
N MET A 167 -3.35 -12.64 39.30
CA MET A 167 -4.65 -12.12 38.93
C MET A 167 -5.55 -13.26 38.40
N PRO A 168 -6.71 -13.50 39.01
CA PRO A 168 -7.60 -14.57 38.58
C PRO A 168 -8.30 -14.20 37.26
N MET A 169 -8.93 -15.18 36.63
CA MET A 169 -9.89 -14.91 35.55
C MET A 169 -11.05 -14.11 36.13
N THR A 170 -11.27 -12.91 35.59
CA THR A 170 -12.31 -11.94 35.98
C THR A 170 -13.09 -11.49 34.75
N ASP A 171 -14.04 -10.56 34.92
CA ASP A 171 -14.71 -9.88 33.81
C ASP A 171 -13.72 -9.25 32.81
N ALA A 172 -12.56 -8.79 33.27
CA ALA A 172 -11.50 -8.27 32.41
C ALA A 172 -10.95 -9.36 31.47
N SER A 173 -10.71 -10.56 32.00
CA SER A 173 -10.21 -11.69 31.20
C SER A 173 -11.21 -12.14 30.14
N MET A 174 -12.51 -12.16 30.47
CA MET A 174 -13.57 -12.51 29.52
C MET A 174 -13.71 -11.44 28.44
N PHE A 175 -13.63 -10.16 28.82
CA PHE A 175 -13.63 -9.06 27.86
C PHE A 175 -12.50 -9.18 26.83
N TRP A 176 -11.25 -9.42 27.27
CA TRP A 176 -10.12 -9.55 26.35
C TRP A 176 -10.20 -10.78 25.46
N LEU A 177 -10.66 -11.92 26.01
CA LEU A 177 -10.98 -13.12 25.23
C LEU A 177 -11.97 -12.82 24.12
N ASP A 178 -13.11 -12.21 24.47
CA ASP A 178 -14.18 -11.91 23.51
C ASP A 178 -13.72 -10.88 22.46
N THR A 179 -12.94 -9.88 22.87
CA THR A 179 -12.44 -8.82 21.98
C THR A 179 -11.48 -9.35 20.90
N LEU A 180 -10.71 -10.39 21.22
CA LEU A 180 -9.63 -10.90 20.37
C LEU A 180 -9.88 -12.30 19.78
N HIS A 181 -11.00 -12.96 20.11
CA HIS A 181 -11.25 -14.36 19.77
C HIS A 181 -11.10 -14.71 18.28
N ASP A 182 -11.51 -13.80 17.38
CA ASP A 182 -11.44 -13.92 15.92
C ASP A 182 -10.43 -12.97 15.28
N CYS A 183 -9.62 -12.26 16.10
CA CYS A 183 -8.57 -11.38 15.59
C CYS A 183 -7.35 -12.21 15.16
N ASN A 184 -6.88 -12.01 13.93
CA ASN A 184 -5.62 -12.61 13.49
C ASN A 184 -4.42 -11.84 14.04
N LEU A 185 -4.04 -12.12 15.29
CA LEU A 185 -2.93 -11.44 15.95
C LEU A 185 -1.57 -11.66 15.29
N ASN A 186 -1.42 -12.61 14.35
CA ASN A 186 -0.17 -12.84 13.61
C ASN A 186 -0.10 -12.06 12.28
N GLN A 187 -1.22 -11.44 11.85
CA GLN A 187 -1.29 -10.73 10.59
C GLN A 187 -0.85 -9.27 10.76
N PHE A 188 0.31 -8.93 10.20
CA PHE A 188 0.75 -7.54 10.10
C PHE A 188 -0.13 -6.76 9.13
N LEU A 189 -0.41 -5.49 9.45
CA LEU A 189 -1.10 -4.59 8.52
C LEU A 189 -0.26 -4.38 7.26
N SER A 190 -0.92 -4.39 6.11
CA SER A 190 -0.27 -4.22 4.80
C SER A 190 0.00 -2.74 4.50
N LEU A 191 0.96 -2.16 5.22
CA LEU A 191 1.41 -0.78 4.99
C LEU A 191 2.24 -0.68 3.70
N PRO A 192 2.34 0.51 3.08
CA PRO A 192 3.12 0.73 1.86
C PRO A 192 4.63 0.73 2.16
N PHE A 193 5.17 -0.45 2.47
CA PHE A 193 6.59 -0.65 2.73
C PHE A 193 7.41 -0.48 1.44
N ASP A 194 8.58 0.14 1.56
CA ASP A 194 9.56 0.25 0.46
C ASP A 194 10.42 -1.01 0.33
N ARG A 195 10.45 -1.84 1.38
CA ARG A 195 11.32 -3.01 1.49
C ARG A 195 10.56 -4.21 2.05
N TYR A 196 11.00 -5.41 1.67
CA TYR A 196 10.48 -6.65 2.23
C TYR A 196 10.73 -6.74 3.73
N ARG A 197 9.70 -7.19 4.49
CA ARG A 197 9.81 -7.45 5.92
C ARG A 197 10.71 -8.67 6.17
N LEU A 198 11.84 -8.45 6.84
CA LEU A 198 12.66 -9.52 7.42
C LEU A 198 12.09 -9.97 8.77
N SER A 199 12.49 -11.16 9.25
CA SER A 199 12.16 -11.58 10.61
C SER A 199 12.75 -10.60 11.63
N ASN A 200 12.09 -10.47 12.78
CA ASN A 200 12.48 -9.48 13.80
C ASN A 200 13.93 -9.64 14.26
N GLU A 201 14.49 -10.84 14.26
CA GLU A 201 15.89 -11.10 14.62
C GLU A 201 16.89 -10.30 13.76
N TYR A 202 16.61 -10.15 12.46
CA TYR A 202 17.50 -9.45 11.52
C TYR A 202 17.22 -7.95 11.37
N ARG A 203 16.20 -7.45 12.07
CA ARG A 203 15.88 -6.01 12.06
C ARG A 203 16.74 -5.23 13.04
N THR A 204 17.06 -4.02 12.63
CA THR A 204 17.75 -2.99 13.41
C THR A 204 16.74 -2.10 14.13
N ASP A 205 17.21 -1.36 15.14
CA ASP A 205 16.38 -0.38 15.88
C ASP A 205 16.42 1.01 15.26
N ARG A 206 16.88 1.12 14.00
CA ARG A 206 16.98 2.40 13.30
C ARG A 206 15.59 2.89 12.88
N ARG A 207 15.35 4.18 13.11
CA ARG A 207 14.06 4.84 12.83
C ARG A 207 14.23 6.16 12.08
N ILE A 208 13.19 6.52 11.33
CA ILE A 208 12.96 7.87 10.82
C ILE A 208 11.89 8.50 11.72
N THR A 209 12.09 9.77 12.06
CA THR A 209 11.10 10.58 12.77
C THR A 209 10.71 11.74 11.88
N PHE A 210 9.42 11.85 11.58
CA PHE A 210 8.82 12.96 10.86
C PHE A 210 7.86 13.69 11.81
N SER A 211 8.01 15.00 11.93
CA SER A 211 7.17 15.80 12.84
C SER A 211 6.64 17.03 12.13
N PHE A 212 5.39 17.38 12.42
CA PHE A 212 4.75 18.58 11.90
C PHE A 212 3.80 19.17 12.95
N ASN A 213 3.60 20.48 12.86
CA ASN A 213 2.63 21.19 13.69
C ASN A 213 1.35 21.41 12.89
N PHE A 214 0.23 21.40 13.60
CA PHE A 214 -1.07 21.71 13.03
C PHE A 214 -1.17 23.23 12.99
N ASP A 215 -1.74 23.77 11.93
CA ASP A 215 -2.02 25.20 11.89
C ASP A 215 -2.95 25.58 13.05
N LEU A 216 -2.84 26.83 13.53
CA LEU A 216 -3.65 27.31 14.66
C LEU A 216 -5.16 27.25 14.36
N ASP A 217 -5.54 27.45 13.10
CA ASP A 217 -6.95 27.35 12.67
C ASP A 217 -7.48 25.91 12.77
N LEU A 218 -6.73 24.93 12.26
CA LEU A 218 -7.07 23.51 12.39
C LEU A 218 -7.12 23.08 13.87
N SER A 219 -6.16 23.53 14.68
CA SER A 219 -6.13 23.25 16.12
C SER A 219 -7.37 23.80 16.84
N TYR A 220 -7.75 25.04 16.52
CA TYR A 220 -8.96 25.67 17.06
C TYR A 220 -10.23 24.92 16.63
N GLN A 221 -10.32 24.48 15.37
CA GLN A 221 -11.47 23.73 14.86
C GLN A 221 -11.63 22.38 15.54
N LEU A 222 -10.54 21.63 15.73
CA LEU A 222 -10.54 20.36 16.46
C LEU A 222 -11.07 20.52 17.89
N VAL A 223 -10.57 21.52 18.63
CA VAL A 223 -11.00 21.80 20.01
C VAL A 223 -12.46 22.25 20.07
N THR A 224 -12.86 23.12 19.15
CA THR A 224 -14.23 23.62 19.06
C THR A 224 -15.22 22.50 18.75
N TYR A 225 -14.86 21.62 17.81
CA TYR A 225 -15.69 20.48 17.44
C TYR A 225 -15.83 19.49 18.61
N SER A 226 -14.72 19.12 19.24
CA SER A 226 -14.69 18.27 20.43
C SER A 226 -15.57 18.84 21.54
N SER A 227 -15.46 20.15 21.82
CA SER A 227 -16.25 20.82 22.86
C SER A 227 -17.75 20.88 22.52
N SER A 228 -18.09 21.16 21.26
CA SER A 228 -19.48 21.33 20.82
C SER A 228 -20.26 20.01 20.84
N ASN A 229 -19.58 18.89 20.64
CA ASN A 229 -20.18 17.56 20.59
C ASN A 229 -19.96 16.74 21.88
N ASN A 230 -19.36 17.34 22.92
CA ASN A 230 -18.98 16.64 24.17
C ASN A 230 -18.10 15.39 23.93
N MET A 231 -17.16 15.48 22.99
CA MET A 231 -16.27 14.38 22.61
C MET A 231 -14.85 14.66 23.10
N SER A 232 -14.09 13.63 23.50
CA SER A 232 -12.66 13.83 23.79
C SER A 232 -11.86 14.00 22.51
N LEU A 233 -10.86 14.89 22.56
CA LEU A 233 -9.87 15.07 21.49
C LEU A 233 -9.19 13.75 21.12
N GLN A 234 -8.87 12.91 22.11
CA GLN A 234 -8.21 11.63 21.91
C GLN A 234 -9.03 10.70 21.00
N HIS A 235 -10.32 10.48 21.30
CA HIS A 235 -11.19 9.61 20.49
C HIS A 235 -11.29 10.10 19.04
N MET A 236 -11.39 11.40 18.84
CA MET A 236 -11.51 12.00 17.51
C MET A 236 -10.22 11.82 16.68
N ILE A 237 -9.05 12.03 17.28
CA ILE A 237 -7.77 11.81 16.59
C ILE A 237 -7.52 10.31 16.37
N LEU A 238 -7.90 9.46 17.32
CA LEU A 238 -7.82 8.00 17.16
C LEU A 238 -8.72 7.51 16.02
N ALA A 239 -9.95 8.02 15.91
CA ALA A 239 -10.84 7.72 14.78
C ALA A 239 -10.25 8.18 13.44
N THR A 240 -9.61 9.37 13.42
CA THR A 240 -8.86 9.85 12.26
C THR A 240 -7.73 8.90 11.90
N TYR A 241 -7.02 8.37 12.89
CA TYR A 241 -5.95 7.40 12.70
C TYR A 241 -6.45 6.06 12.14
N TYR A 242 -7.58 5.54 12.60
CA TYR A 242 -8.18 4.33 12.02
C TYR A 242 -8.65 4.55 10.58
N ALA A 243 -9.31 5.67 10.28
CA ALA A 243 -9.67 6.04 8.91
C ALA A 243 -8.43 6.16 8.01
N PHE A 244 -7.35 6.72 8.55
CA PHE A 244 -6.06 6.81 7.87
C PHE A 244 -5.47 5.44 7.59
N LEU A 245 -5.42 4.54 8.59
CA LEU A 245 -4.92 3.18 8.43
C LEU A 245 -5.75 2.37 7.42
N PHE A 246 -7.07 2.48 7.45
CA PHE A 246 -7.96 1.85 6.46
C PHE A 246 -7.57 2.25 5.03
N LYS A 247 -7.32 3.55 4.80
CA LYS A 247 -6.89 4.04 3.49
C LYS A 247 -5.47 3.64 3.13
N LEU A 248 -4.57 3.62 4.11
CA LEU A 248 -3.16 3.31 3.92
C LEU A 248 -2.92 1.81 3.63
N THR A 249 -3.80 0.94 4.11
CA THR A 249 -3.76 -0.53 3.95
C THR A 249 -4.61 -1.03 2.78
N ASN A 250 -5.04 -0.13 1.89
CA ASN A 250 -5.90 -0.45 0.74
C ASN A 250 -7.23 -1.12 1.13
N GLY A 251 -7.82 -0.70 2.24
CA GLY A 251 -9.17 -1.06 2.65
C GLY A 251 -9.28 -2.21 3.66
N GLU A 252 -8.21 -2.50 4.42
CA GLU A 252 -8.25 -3.50 5.49
C GLU A 252 -9.24 -3.05 6.58
N ARG A 253 -10.18 -3.94 6.94
CA ARG A 253 -11.32 -3.62 7.81
C ARG A 253 -11.12 -4.02 9.26
N ASP A 254 -10.31 -5.05 9.54
CA ASP A 254 -10.03 -5.48 10.90
C ASP A 254 -8.65 -4.94 11.31
N LEU A 255 -8.66 -3.81 12.03
CA LEU A 255 -7.46 -3.05 12.38
C LEU A 255 -7.20 -3.19 13.87
N CYS A 256 -6.07 -3.80 14.25
CA CYS A 256 -5.64 -3.89 15.64
C CYS A 256 -4.31 -3.16 15.84
N ILE A 257 -4.31 -2.15 16.72
CA ILE A 257 -3.13 -1.33 17.04
C ILE A 257 -2.80 -1.42 18.53
N GLY A 258 -1.57 -1.14 18.90
CA GLY A 258 -1.15 -1.00 20.28
C GLY A 258 -1.38 0.43 20.80
N MET A 259 -1.79 0.54 22.06
CA MET A 259 -1.78 1.80 22.81
C MET A 259 -1.06 1.61 24.13
N ASN A 260 -0.12 2.52 24.42
CA ASN A 260 0.57 2.57 25.70
C ASN A 260 -0.29 3.28 26.74
N ILE A 261 -0.37 2.69 27.92
CA ILE A 261 -1.12 3.22 29.05
C ILE A 261 -0.27 3.24 30.32
N ASN A 262 -0.50 4.25 31.14
CA ASN A 262 0.07 4.32 32.48
C ASN A 262 -0.81 3.47 33.41
N ASN A 263 -0.43 2.23 33.71
CA ASN A 263 -1.27 1.29 34.47
C ASN A 263 -1.26 1.56 36.00
N ARG A 264 -1.27 2.84 36.40
CA ARG A 264 -1.32 3.28 37.81
C ARG A 264 -2.77 3.56 38.22
N TYR A 265 -3.63 2.55 38.04
CA TYR A 265 -5.09 2.63 38.18
C TYR A 265 -5.58 2.73 39.64
N LYS A 266 -4.71 2.46 40.61
CA LYS A 266 -4.97 2.53 42.07
C LYS A 266 -4.19 3.67 42.71
N ALA A 267 -4.74 4.27 43.77
CA ALA A 267 -4.11 5.39 44.46
C ALA A 267 -2.73 5.02 45.03
N GLU A 268 -2.61 3.79 45.53
CA GLU A 268 -1.41 3.20 46.12
C GLU A 268 -0.28 3.03 45.09
N LEU A 269 -0.59 2.98 43.80
CA LEU A 269 0.40 2.82 42.73
C LEU A 269 0.96 4.16 42.25
N LYS A 270 0.28 5.28 42.52
CA LYS A 270 0.64 6.59 41.98
C LYS A 270 1.96 7.15 42.53
N SER A 271 2.35 6.78 43.74
CA SER A 271 3.59 7.24 44.40
C SER A 271 4.72 6.22 44.39
N MET A 272 4.59 5.13 43.64
CA MET A 272 5.56 4.04 43.62
C MET A 272 6.54 4.14 42.45
N ILE A 273 7.84 3.95 42.68
CA ILE A 273 8.79 3.77 41.58
C ILE A 273 8.71 2.32 41.08
N GLY A 274 8.57 2.11 39.78
CA GLY A 274 8.41 0.79 39.17
C GLY A 274 8.06 0.87 37.68
N LEU A 275 8.00 -0.28 37.02
CA LEU A 275 7.48 -0.39 35.65
C LEU A 275 5.99 -0.72 35.70
N PHE A 276 5.14 0.28 35.42
CA PHE A 276 3.68 0.12 35.37
C PHE A 276 3.11 0.37 33.97
N GLU A 277 3.93 0.68 32.98
CA GLU A 277 3.42 0.85 31.63
C GLU A 277 2.91 -0.49 31.11
N ASN A 278 1.73 -0.45 30.50
CA ASN A 278 1.12 -1.61 29.87
C ASN A 278 0.76 -1.24 28.42
N ILE A 279 0.73 -2.24 27.55
CA ILE A 279 0.27 -2.09 26.17
C ILE A 279 -1.07 -2.79 26.08
N ILE A 280 -2.08 -2.08 25.59
CA ILE A 280 -3.39 -2.69 25.33
C ILE A 280 -3.67 -2.73 23.82
N PRO A 281 -4.22 -3.85 23.30
CA PRO A 281 -4.68 -3.91 21.93
C PRO A 281 -5.99 -3.12 21.78
N LEU A 282 -6.04 -2.25 20.78
CA LEU A 282 -7.26 -1.57 20.34
C LEU A 282 -7.63 -2.13 18.97
N ARG A 283 -8.66 -3.00 18.95
CA ARG A 283 -9.19 -3.61 17.73
C ARG A 283 -10.43 -2.84 17.27
N CYS A 284 -10.44 -2.47 16.00
CA CYS A 284 -11.57 -1.84 15.32
C CYS A 284 -11.92 -2.64 14.07
N GLN A 285 -13.15 -3.18 14.04
CA GLN A 285 -13.74 -3.75 12.82
C GLN A 285 -14.49 -2.63 12.08
N LEU A 286 -13.76 -1.94 11.21
CA LEU A 286 -14.22 -0.74 10.51
C LEU A 286 -15.19 -1.08 9.37
N ASP A 287 -16.38 -0.48 9.39
CA ASP A 287 -17.26 -0.43 8.23
C ASP A 287 -16.93 0.80 7.36
N PRO A 288 -16.50 0.61 6.10
CA PRO A 288 -16.13 1.73 5.24
C PRO A 288 -17.30 2.67 4.91
N TYR A 289 -18.55 2.23 5.09
CA TYR A 289 -19.74 3.03 4.80
C TYR A 289 -20.22 3.86 5.98
N TRP A 290 -19.65 3.69 7.17
CA TRP A 290 -19.92 4.58 8.30
C TRP A 290 -19.54 6.00 7.97
N SER A 291 -20.37 6.95 8.41
CA SER A 291 -19.95 8.33 8.48
C SER A 291 -18.77 8.47 9.43
N PHE A 292 -17.97 9.53 9.27
CA PHE A 292 -16.87 9.75 10.19
C PHE A 292 -17.36 9.95 11.63
N ASN A 293 -18.51 10.59 11.85
CA ASN A 293 -19.12 10.69 13.19
C ASN A 293 -19.44 9.31 13.80
N GLN A 294 -20.01 8.40 13.01
CA GLN A 294 -20.27 7.03 13.46
C GLN A 294 -18.99 6.28 13.81
N LEU A 295 -17.90 6.51 13.05
CA LEU A 295 -16.60 5.95 13.39
C LEU A 295 -16.10 6.48 14.74
N ILE A 296 -16.22 7.79 15.01
CA ILE A 296 -15.78 8.33 16.31
C ILE A 296 -16.61 7.73 17.47
N GLU A 297 -17.93 7.61 17.32
CA GLU A 297 -18.79 6.96 18.32
C GLU A 297 -18.36 5.50 18.57
N HIS A 298 -18.05 4.76 17.51
CA HIS A 298 -17.59 3.38 17.64
C HIS A 298 -16.21 3.29 18.34
N ILE A 299 -15.28 4.18 18.00
CA ILE A 299 -13.96 4.25 18.65
C ILE A 299 -14.07 4.65 20.12
N TYR A 300 -15.01 5.53 20.48
CA TYR A 300 -15.30 5.88 21.86
C TYR A 300 -15.67 4.64 22.68
N ASP A 301 -16.57 3.80 22.17
CA ASP A 301 -16.98 2.56 22.84
C ASP A 301 -15.82 1.57 22.97
N ILE A 302 -14.99 1.41 21.93
CA ILE A 302 -13.80 0.54 21.97
C ILE A 302 -12.83 1.03 23.05
N GLU A 303 -12.47 2.31 23.03
CA GLU A 303 -11.44 2.87 23.90
C GLU A 303 -11.88 2.86 25.37
N ILE A 304 -13.12 3.24 25.69
CA ILE A 304 -13.61 3.22 27.08
C ILE A 304 -13.65 1.81 27.65
N ASN A 305 -14.13 0.84 26.87
CA ASN A 305 -14.19 -0.54 27.34
C ASN A 305 -12.79 -1.14 27.51
N ALA A 306 -11.86 -0.84 26.60
CA ALA A 306 -10.46 -1.24 26.72
C ALA A 306 -9.78 -0.60 27.95
N LEU A 307 -9.98 0.70 28.17
CA LEU A 307 -9.44 1.42 29.33
C LEU A 307 -10.03 0.92 30.66
N LYS A 308 -11.31 0.50 30.69
CA LYS A 308 -11.93 -0.09 31.88
C LYS A 308 -11.22 -1.36 32.36
N TYR A 309 -10.73 -2.19 31.44
CA TYR A 309 -10.07 -3.47 31.72
C TYR A 309 -8.56 -3.45 31.47
N SER A 310 -8.01 -2.25 31.34
CA SER A 310 -6.59 -1.97 31.06
C SER A 310 -5.61 -2.47 32.11
N TYR A 311 -6.09 -2.71 33.33
CA TYR A 311 -5.32 -3.25 34.44
C TYR A 311 -4.99 -4.74 34.29
N TYR A 312 -5.66 -5.44 33.37
CA TYR A 312 -5.41 -6.85 33.13
C TYR A 312 -4.07 -7.03 32.39
N PRO A 313 -3.19 -7.95 32.85
CA PRO A 313 -1.82 -8.03 32.32
C PRO A 313 -1.82 -8.50 30.86
N LEU A 314 -1.00 -7.87 30.03
CA LEU A 314 -0.88 -8.22 28.62
C LEU A 314 -0.40 -9.64 28.42
N GLU A 315 0.56 -10.11 29.21
CA GLU A 315 1.04 -11.50 29.17
C GLU A 315 -0.12 -12.48 29.41
N ARG A 316 -1.07 -12.12 30.28
CA ARG A 316 -2.26 -12.94 30.55
C ARG A 316 -3.27 -12.94 29.41
N ILE A 317 -3.33 -11.86 28.63
CA ILE A 317 -4.09 -11.83 27.38
C ILE A 317 -3.43 -12.76 26.38
N LEU A 318 -2.10 -12.71 26.24
CA LEU A 318 -1.35 -13.51 25.27
C LEU A 318 -1.27 -15.00 25.62
N ASP A 319 -1.26 -15.37 26.89
CA ASP A 319 -1.34 -16.76 27.36
C ASP A 319 -2.59 -17.50 26.83
N GLN A 320 -3.65 -16.75 26.50
CA GLN A 320 -4.88 -17.28 25.93
C GLN A 320 -4.77 -17.54 24.41
N HIS A 321 -3.70 -17.07 23.78
CA HIS A 321 -3.40 -17.20 22.36
C HIS A 321 -2.04 -17.88 22.14
N PRO A 322 -1.90 -19.19 22.45
CA PRO A 322 -0.60 -19.87 22.53
C PRO A 322 0.20 -19.96 21.21
N ASN A 323 -0.42 -19.64 20.07
CA ASN A 323 0.24 -19.60 18.76
C ASN A 323 0.73 -18.18 18.37
N VAL A 324 0.73 -17.24 19.32
CA VAL A 324 1.07 -15.84 19.09
C VAL A 324 2.19 -15.46 20.06
N GLU A 325 3.44 -15.51 19.58
CA GLU A 325 4.59 -15.08 20.38
C GLU A 325 4.80 -13.56 20.33
N ASN A 326 4.58 -12.95 19.15
CA ASN A 326 4.70 -11.52 18.96
C ASN A 326 3.52 -10.97 18.14
N PRO A 327 2.49 -10.44 18.80
CA PRO A 327 1.32 -9.91 18.12
C PRO A 327 1.65 -8.77 17.15
N ALA A 328 0.95 -8.74 16.02
CA ALA A 328 1.09 -7.72 14.99
C ALA A 328 0.83 -6.30 15.53
N PHE A 329 -0.09 -6.14 16.49
CA PHE A 329 -0.40 -4.84 17.10
C PHE A 329 0.78 -4.23 17.88
N PHE A 330 1.83 -5.00 18.23
CA PHE A 330 3.09 -4.46 18.75
C PHE A 330 3.96 -3.75 17.71
N ASN A 331 3.50 -3.66 16.46
CA ASN A 331 4.28 -3.01 15.41
C ASN A 331 3.67 -1.67 14.99
N ILE A 332 2.43 -1.38 15.42
CA ILE A 332 1.67 -0.21 14.99
C ILE A 332 1.03 0.44 16.20
N PHE A 333 1.48 1.66 16.51
CA PHE A 333 1.10 2.36 17.74
C PHE A 333 0.43 3.69 17.52
N PHE A 334 -0.50 3.99 18.41
CA PHE A 334 -1.07 5.31 18.57
C PHE A 334 -0.84 5.83 19.99
N GLY A 335 -0.50 7.12 20.08
CA GLY A 335 -0.40 7.85 21.33
C GLY A 335 -1.03 9.23 21.22
N PHE A 336 -1.69 9.65 22.30
CA PHE A 336 -2.22 11.00 22.46
C PHE A 336 -1.79 11.56 23.81
N GLN A 337 -1.31 12.81 23.85
CA GLN A 337 -0.89 13.46 25.09
C GLN A 337 -1.39 14.90 25.19
N LEU A 338 -1.90 15.25 26.36
CA LEU A 338 -2.16 16.63 26.74
C LEU A 338 -0.91 17.19 27.42
N ASN A 339 -0.33 18.22 26.83
CA ASN A 339 0.84 18.87 27.38
C ASN A 339 0.43 20.12 28.16
N GLU A 340 0.29 19.96 29.47
CA GLU A 340 0.15 21.07 30.44
C GLU A 340 1.53 21.65 30.78
N ASN A 341 2.29 22.06 29.77
CA ASN A 341 3.65 22.55 29.94
C ASN A 341 3.64 24.02 30.38
N ASP A 342 3.33 24.31 31.64
CA ASP A 342 3.74 25.59 32.24
C ASP A 342 5.23 25.77 31.92
N ASN A 343 5.67 26.91 31.38
CA ASN A 343 7.07 27.14 30.96
C ASN A 343 8.09 26.86 32.08
N ASN A 344 7.63 26.69 33.33
CA ASN A 344 8.37 26.32 34.52
C ASN A 344 8.40 24.80 34.85
N LYS A 345 7.78 23.88 34.09
CA LYS A 345 7.75 22.43 34.41
C LYS A 345 8.91 21.61 33.82
N ASN A 346 9.64 22.14 32.84
CA ASN A 346 10.95 21.59 32.50
C ASN A 346 12.00 21.95 33.56
N GLU A 347 11.69 22.89 34.45
CA GLU A 347 12.47 23.20 35.64
C GLU A 347 12.10 22.28 36.80
N VAL A 348 13.12 21.66 37.37
CA VAL A 348 13.02 20.90 38.60
C VAL A 348 13.89 21.58 39.64
N MET A 349 13.35 21.78 40.83
CA MET A 349 14.11 22.31 41.95
C MET A 349 14.81 21.17 42.69
N ILE A 350 16.11 21.32 42.94
CA ILE A 350 16.85 20.49 43.91
C ILE A 350 17.53 21.44 44.90
N GLY A 351 16.98 21.55 46.10
CA GLY A 351 17.30 22.63 47.03
C GLY A 351 16.99 23.99 46.41
N ASP A 352 17.98 24.88 46.38
CA ASP A 352 17.86 26.23 45.80
C ASP A 352 18.24 26.28 44.31
N ALA A 353 18.69 25.16 43.73
CA ALA A 353 19.12 25.10 42.33
C ALA A 353 17.96 24.71 41.40
N ARG A 354 17.88 25.38 40.26
CA ARG A 354 16.95 25.06 39.17
C ARG A 354 17.65 24.22 38.11
N LEU A 355 17.05 23.11 37.74
CA LEU A 355 17.54 22.21 36.70
C LEU A 355 16.55 22.16 35.55
N HIS A 356 17.00 22.37 34.32
CA HIS A 356 16.17 22.14 33.14
C HIS A 356 16.49 20.79 32.52
N LEU A 357 15.44 20.04 32.21
CA LEU A 357 15.55 18.88 31.33
C LEU A 357 16.01 19.37 29.94
N ILE A 358 17.13 18.83 29.47
CA ILE A 358 17.65 19.13 28.14
C ILE A 358 17.11 18.08 27.20
N SER A 359 16.20 18.49 26.31
CA SER A 359 15.92 17.71 25.11
C SER A 359 17.17 17.75 24.25
N ASN A 360 17.87 16.63 24.09
CA ASN A 360 18.99 16.59 23.17
C ASN A 360 18.44 16.92 21.76
N SER A 361 19.12 17.77 21.00
CA SER A 361 18.69 18.30 19.69
C SER A 361 18.56 17.24 18.57
N LEU A 362 18.70 15.98 18.93
CA LEU A 362 18.44 14.81 18.12
C LEU A 362 17.17 14.16 18.66
N ASN A 363 15.99 14.52 18.16
CA ASN A 363 14.66 13.84 18.14
C ASN A 363 14.40 12.56 19.00
N ARG A 364 15.00 12.42 20.19
CA ARG A 364 14.91 11.24 21.05
C ARG A 364 13.94 11.50 22.20
N ASN A 365 12.74 11.93 21.87
CA ASN A 365 11.66 11.98 22.85
C ASN A 365 10.85 10.67 22.78
N ARG A 366 10.70 10.05 23.95
CA ARG A 366 9.59 9.19 24.42
C ARG A 366 9.28 7.87 23.69
N VAL A 367 9.86 7.56 22.54
CA VAL A 367 9.52 6.35 21.76
C VAL A 367 10.64 5.28 21.76
N GLU A 368 11.63 5.40 22.64
CA GLU A 368 12.70 4.39 22.79
C GLU A 368 12.25 3.09 23.47
N MET A 369 10.98 3.01 23.88
CA MET A 369 10.51 2.01 24.84
C MET A 369 10.01 0.72 24.18
N MET A 370 10.11 0.60 22.84
CA MET A 370 9.61 -0.56 22.11
C MET A 370 10.54 -0.89 20.93
N ASN A 371 11.38 -1.90 21.12
CA ASN A 371 12.30 -2.38 20.09
C ASN A 371 11.50 -2.88 18.87
N LYS A 372 11.90 -2.44 17.66
CA LYS A 372 11.46 -2.99 16.35
C LYS A 372 9.99 -2.81 15.95
N MET A 373 9.34 -1.72 16.33
CA MET A 373 8.03 -1.34 15.75
C MET A 373 8.15 -0.97 14.27
N ASP A 374 7.06 -1.09 13.52
CA ASP A 374 7.00 -0.66 12.12
C ASP A 374 6.69 0.82 11.99
N PHE A 375 5.68 1.28 12.73
CA PHE A 375 5.06 2.58 12.56
C PHE A 375 4.39 3.05 13.86
N SER A 376 4.54 4.32 14.23
CA SER A 376 3.83 4.90 15.38
C SER A 376 3.44 6.34 15.10
N VAL A 377 2.28 6.76 15.59
CA VAL A 377 1.82 8.14 15.57
C VAL A 377 1.63 8.63 17.00
N LEU A 378 2.28 9.73 17.36
CA LEU A 378 2.06 10.46 18.60
C LEU A 378 1.49 11.84 18.27
N VAL A 379 0.31 12.16 18.79
CA VAL A 379 -0.28 13.50 18.71
C VAL A 379 -0.26 14.16 20.08
N GLU A 380 0.31 15.35 20.17
CA GLU A 380 0.38 16.13 21.40
C GLU A 380 -0.42 17.42 21.24
N TYR A 381 -1.17 17.81 22.27
CA TYR A 381 -1.86 19.10 22.33
C TYR A 381 -1.26 19.96 23.44
N ASP A 382 -0.64 21.07 23.06
CA ASP A 382 -0.08 22.04 24.01
C ASP A 382 -1.17 23.04 24.42
N LEU A 383 -1.53 23.02 25.71
CA LEU A 383 -2.58 23.86 26.27
C LEU A 383 -2.20 25.33 26.41
N ASN A 384 -0.90 25.67 26.39
CA ASN A 384 -0.45 27.05 26.54
C ASN A 384 -0.48 27.81 25.23
N ILE A 385 -0.03 27.17 24.15
CA ILE A 385 -0.05 27.75 22.81
C ILE A 385 -1.28 27.33 22.01
N ASN A 386 -2.13 26.46 22.57
CA ASN A 386 -3.35 25.93 21.96
C ASN A 386 -3.11 25.31 20.58
N GLN A 387 -2.03 24.51 20.46
CA GLN A 387 -1.60 23.96 19.18
C GLN A 387 -1.35 22.46 19.29
N PHE A 388 -1.76 21.70 18.26
CA PHE A 388 -1.40 20.29 18.12
C PHE A 388 -0.08 20.13 17.38
N SER A 389 0.67 19.09 17.75
CA SER A 389 1.80 18.56 16.97
C SER A 389 1.59 17.07 16.75
N CYS A 390 2.13 16.55 15.64
CA CYS A 390 2.18 15.12 15.37
C CYS A 390 3.62 14.71 15.09
N THR A 391 4.00 13.58 15.68
CA THR A 391 5.26 12.91 15.43
C THR A 391 4.99 11.49 14.96
N ILE A 392 5.53 11.15 13.79
CA ILE A 392 5.46 9.84 13.18
C ILE A 392 6.85 9.21 13.27
N ASN A 393 6.94 8.00 13.83
CA ASN A 393 8.15 7.20 13.78
C ASN A 393 7.92 5.97 12.90
N ALA A 394 8.90 5.63 12.07
CA ALA A 394 8.84 4.46 11.23
C ALA A 394 10.20 3.76 11.14
N SER A 395 10.20 2.44 10.95
CA SER A 395 11.44 1.65 10.87
C SER A 395 12.18 1.90 9.55
N LEU A 396 13.47 2.21 9.64
CA LEU A 396 14.36 2.38 8.48
C LEU A 396 14.56 1.10 7.68
N ASP A 397 14.28 -0.06 8.27
CA ASP A 397 14.39 -1.34 7.59
C ASP A 397 13.19 -1.62 6.69
N LEU A 398 12.09 -0.89 6.85
CA LEU A 398 10.86 -1.02 6.06
C LEU A 398 10.59 0.18 5.15
N PHE A 399 10.93 1.39 5.60
CA PHE A 399 10.56 2.63 4.93
C PHE A 399 11.75 3.49 4.51
N ASN A 400 11.58 4.21 3.41
CA ASN A 400 12.42 5.33 2.98
C ASN A 400 11.95 6.64 3.64
N ILE A 401 12.85 7.62 3.69
CA ILE A 401 12.55 8.95 4.27
C ILE A 401 11.44 9.63 3.47
N GLU A 402 11.48 9.58 2.13
CA GLU A 402 10.47 10.23 1.29
C GLU A 402 9.07 9.60 1.48
N THR A 403 9.01 8.29 1.70
CA THR A 403 7.76 7.56 1.92
C THR A 403 7.11 7.99 3.23
N VAL A 404 7.88 8.10 4.32
CA VAL A 404 7.36 8.53 5.63
C VAL A 404 6.91 9.99 5.59
N ASP A 405 7.66 10.87 4.91
CA ASP A 405 7.28 12.26 4.68
C ASP A 405 5.93 12.35 3.95
N LYS A 406 5.75 11.59 2.87
CA LYS A 406 4.46 11.51 2.15
C LYS A 406 3.34 10.94 3.02
N ILE A 407 3.60 9.93 3.84
CA ILE A 407 2.62 9.40 4.80
C ILE A 407 2.20 10.49 5.81
N GLY A 408 3.15 11.27 6.31
CA GLY A 408 2.88 12.40 7.21
C GLY A 408 2.04 13.49 6.54
N GLN A 409 2.39 13.88 5.32
CA GLN A 409 1.60 14.83 4.51
C GLN A 409 0.17 14.34 4.28
N ARG A 410 -0.01 13.04 4.01
CA ARG A 410 -1.33 12.40 3.83
C ARG A 410 -2.16 12.41 5.11
N PHE A 411 -1.56 12.15 6.26
CA PHE A 411 -2.26 12.23 7.55
C PHE A 411 -2.68 13.67 7.86
N HIS A 412 -1.79 14.63 7.65
CA HIS A 412 -2.12 16.06 7.78
C HIS A 412 -3.21 16.50 6.79
N PHE A 413 -3.16 16.02 5.55
CA PHE A 413 -4.20 16.28 4.54
C PHE A 413 -5.56 15.74 4.95
N MET A 414 -5.63 14.51 5.48
CA MET A 414 -6.88 13.92 5.97
C MET A 414 -7.48 14.72 7.14
N LEU A 415 -6.65 15.17 8.09
CA LEU A 415 -7.09 16.04 9.18
C LEU A 415 -7.68 17.34 8.65
N ASN A 416 -7.03 17.98 7.69
CA ASN A 416 -7.58 19.16 7.03
C ASN A 416 -8.88 18.83 6.28
N GLN A 417 -8.95 17.73 5.54
CA GLN A 417 -10.15 17.32 4.82
C GLN A 417 -11.36 17.15 5.77
N LEU A 418 -11.14 16.58 6.96
CA LEU A 418 -12.20 16.29 7.92
C LEU A 418 -12.66 17.52 8.70
N PHE A 419 -11.73 18.36 9.14
CA PHE A 419 -12.02 19.42 10.11
C PHE A 419 -11.92 20.83 9.53
N HIS A 420 -11.12 21.00 8.47
CA HIS A 420 -10.90 22.27 7.80
C HIS A 420 -11.64 22.30 6.46
N VAL A 421 -12.94 22.62 6.47
CA VAL A 421 -13.73 23.23 5.37
C VAL A 421 -15.21 23.29 5.78
N LYS A 422 -15.93 24.29 5.24
CA LYS A 422 -17.37 24.60 5.43
C LYS A 422 -18.37 23.53 4.96
N ASP A 423 -17.92 22.31 4.66
CA ASP A 423 -18.74 21.23 4.14
C ASP A 423 -18.85 20.12 5.19
N ASN A 424 -20.04 19.52 5.35
CA ASN A 424 -20.33 18.39 6.25
C ASN A 424 -19.55 17.11 5.86
N GLN A 425 -18.22 17.15 5.77
CA GLN A 425 -17.37 15.98 5.44
C GLN A 425 -17.47 14.89 6.52
N LEU A 426 -17.80 15.29 7.75
CA LEU A 426 -17.99 14.39 8.88
C LEU A 426 -19.21 13.47 8.74
N GLU A 427 -20.20 13.86 7.92
CA GLU A 427 -21.35 13.03 7.60
C GLU A 427 -21.09 12.07 6.44
N LYS A 428 -19.98 12.25 5.70
CA LYS A 428 -19.61 11.38 4.59
C LYS A 428 -18.98 10.09 5.08
N SER A 429 -19.10 9.08 4.23
CA SER A 429 -18.53 7.76 4.49
C SER A 429 -17.00 7.82 4.57
N VAL A 430 -16.40 7.00 5.44
CA VAL A 430 -14.93 6.82 5.50
C VAL A 430 -14.38 6.38 4.14
N TYR A 431 -15.15 5.62 3.36
CA TYR A 431 -14.83 5.22 1.99
C TYR A 431 -14.62 6.40 1.03
N GLU A 432 -15.26 7.54 1.24
CA GLU A 432 -15.11 8.72 0.37
C GLU A 432 -13.89 9.60 0.71
N LEU A 433 -13.22 9.35 1.84
CA LEU A 433 -12.02 10.09 2.21
C LEU A 433 -10.87 9.79 1.23
N SER A 434 -10.06 10.80 0.93
CA SER A 434 -8.96 10.69 -0.02
C SER A 434 -7.62 10.86 0.69
N LEU A 435 -6.62 10.07 0.28
CA LEU A 435 -5.22 10.31 0.62
C LEU A 435 -4.41 10.87 -0.56
N ILE A 436 -5.06 11.12 -1.70
CA ILE A 436 -4.39 11.69 -2.87
C ILE A 436 -4.11 13.17 -2.60
N LEU A 437 -2.83 13.51 -2.55
CA LEU A 437 -2.36 14.87 -2.36
C LEU A 437 -2.59 15.71 -3.64
N SER A 438 -2.59 17.03 -3.50
CA SER A 438 -2.85 17.95 -4.62
C SER A 438 -1.83 17.82 -5.77
N ASP A 439 -0.56 17.58 -5.46
CA ASP A 439 0.50 17.34 -6.44
C ASP A 439 0.30 16.01 -7.17
N GLU A 440 -0.05 14.96 -6.44
CA GLU A 440 -0.37 13.64 -7.02
C GLU A 440 -1.60 13.72 -7.94
N ARG A 441 -2.61 14.51 -7.56
CA ARG A 441 -3.80 14.73 -8.39
C ARG A 441 -3.46 15.40 -9.72
N ILE A 442 -2.57 16.39 -9.72
CA ILE A 442 -2.09 17.04 -10.96
C ILE A 442 -1.40 16.02 -11.87
N VAL A 443 -0.58 15.13 -11.30
CA VAL A 443 0.07 14.05 -12.06
C VAL A 443 -0.98 13.11 -12.67
N LEU A 444 -1.95 12.66 -11.88
CA LEU A 444 -3.04 11.79 -12.37
C LEU A 444 -3.87 12.46 -13.47
N GLU A 445 -4.18 13.75 -13.33
CA GLU A 445 -4.88 14.53 -14.35
C GLU A 445 -4.02 14.68 -15.61
N SER A 446 -2.70 14.87 -15.47
CA SER A 446 -1.77 14.98 -16.61
C SER A 446 -1.64 13.68 -17.40
N ILE A 447 -1.54 12.54 -16.72
CA ILE A 447 -1.43 11.21 -17.35
C ILE A 447 -2.72 10.84 -18.07
N ASN A 448 -3.87 11.25 -17.52
CA ASN A 448 -5.19 11.00 -18.11
C ASN A 448 -5.61 12.06 -19.14
N ASN A 449 -4.78 13.06 -19.43
CA ASN A 449 -5.08 14.09 -20.45
C ASN A 449 -4.80 13.59 -21.88
N THR A 450 -5.48 12.52 -22.27
CA THR A 450 -5.30 11.80 -23.55
C THR A 450 -6.32 12.20 -24.61
N LYS A 451 -7.05 13.31 -24.41
CA LYS A 451 -8.11 13.75 -25.32
C LYS A 451 -7.53 14.24 -26.65
N ILE A 452 -7.74 13.46 -27.70
CA ILE A 452 -7.40 13.81 -29.09
C ILE A 452 -8.69 13.80 -29.93
N ILE A 453 -8.82 14.75 -30.86
CA ILE A 453 -9.96 14.83 -31.77
C ILE A 453 -9.59 14.12 -33.07
N PHE A 454 -10.30 13.04 -33.40
CA PHE A 454 -10.15 12.33 -34.67
C PHE A 454 -11.25 12.71 -35.68
N PRO A 455 -11.01 12.53 -37.00
CA PRO A 455 -12.05 12.69 -37.99
C PRO A 455 -13.27 11.81 -37.70
N SER A 456 -14.47 12.30 -38.02
CA SER A 456 -15.69 11.50 -37.91
C SER A 456 -15.68 10.36 -38.94
N VAL A 457 -15.40 9.15 -38.48
CA VAL A 457 -15.54 7.93 -39.30
C VAL A 457 -16.98 7.45 -39.20
N SER A 458 -17.59 7.16 -40.35
CA SER A 458 -18.98 6.68 -40.39
C SER A 458 -19.08 5.18 -40.09
N CYS A 459 -18.23 4.36 -40.72
CA CYS A 459 -18.15 2.90 -40.52
C CYS A 459 -16.89 2.29 -41.15
N ILE A 460 -16.56 1.06 -40.74
CA ILE A 460 -15.35 0.30 -41.13
C ILE A 460 -15.19 0.19 -42.65
N HIS A 461 -16.22 -0.28 -43.36
CA HIS A 461 -16.10 -0.54 -44.79
C HIS A 461 -15.92 0.75 -45.61
N HIS A 462 -16.38 1.92 -45.13
CA HIS A 462 -16.15 3.19 -45.81
C HIS A 462 -14.67 3.58 -45.81
N GLU A 463 -13.97 3.40 -44.69
CA GLU A 463 -12.53 3.67 -44.62
C GLU A 463 -11.75 2.77 -45.61
N PHE A 464 -12.12 1.49 -45.69
CA PHE A 464 -11.56 0.59 -46.69
C PHE A 464 -11.82 1.07 -48.13
N VAL A 465 -13.07 1.41 -48.48
CA VAL A 465 -13.42 1.91 -49.82
C VAL A 465 -12.65 3.19 -50.15
N CYS A 466 -12.46 4.09 -49.19
CA CYS A 466 -11.63 5.28 -49.36
C CYS A 466 -10.18 4.93 -49.71
N GLN A 467 -9.60 3.87 -49.13
CA GLN A 467 -8.27 3.40 -49.50
C GLN A 467 -8.25 2.73 -50.87
N VAL A 468 -9.29 1.95 -51.24
CA VAL A 468 -9.41 1.36 -52.59
C VAL A 468 -9.41 2.44 -53.66
N MET A 469 -10.13 3.55 -53.43
CA MET A 469 -10.16 4.67 -54.37
C MET A 469 -8.81 5.38 -54.51
N LYS A 470 -8.00 5.40 -53.45
CA LYS A 470 -6.66 6.00 -53.47
C LYS A 470 -5.59 5.09 -54.07
N TYR A 471 -5.67 3.78 -53.80
CA TYR A 471 -4.63 2.80 -54.10
C TYR A 471 -5.17 1.52 -54.77
N PRO A 472 -5.94 1.62 -55.87
CA PRO A 472 -6.71 0.48 -56.39
C PRO A 472 -5.84 -0.70 -56.84
N GLN A 473 -4.69 -0.42 -57.46
CA GLN A 473 -3.77 -1.42 -58.01
C GLN A 473 -2.69 -1.85 -57.02
N LYS A 474 -2.76 -1.36 -55.79
CA LYS A 474 -1.80 -1.75 -54.76
C LYS A 474 -2.20 -3.09 -54.17
N LEU A 475 -1.21 -3.90 -53.82
CA LEU A 475 -1.39 -5.12 -53.06
C LEU A 475 -2.07 -4.82 -51.70
N ALA A 476 -3.19 -5.48 -51.42
CA ALA A 476 -3.93 -5.34 -50.17
C ALA A 476 -3.64 -6.51 -49.23
N VAL A 477 -3.71 -7.73 -49.75
CA VAL A 477 -3.50 -8.96 -49.00
C VAL A 477 -2.76 -9.99 -49.84
N GLU A 478 -1.85 -10.72 -49.21
CA GLU A 478 -1.08 -11.79 -49.83
C GLU A 478 -0.95 -12.98 -48.88
N LEU A 479 -1.05 -14.19 -49.44
CA LEU A 479 -0.77 -15.45 -48.79
C LEU A 479 -0.01 -16.33 -49.78
N ASP A 480 1.27 -16.57 -49.50
CA ASP A 480 2.20 -17.30 -50.37
C ASP A 480 2.18 -16.79 -51.84
N ASP A 481 1.62 -17.58 -52.77
CA ASP A 481 1.50 -17.25 -54.20
C ASP A 481 0.15 -16.60 -54.57
N GLN A 482 -0.77 -16.48 -53.61
CA GLN A 482 -2.08 -15.85 -53.81
C GLN A 482 -2.05 -14.41 -53.32
N SER A 483 -2.53 -13.49 -54.16
CA SER A 483 -2.51 -12.06 -53.85
C SER A 483 -3.74 -11.36 -54.40
N LEU A 484 -4.24 -10.36 -53.67
CA LEU A 484 -5.30 -9.47 -54.13
C LEU A 484 -4.88 -8.03 -53.98
N THR A 485 -5.04 -7.25 -55.05
CA THR A 485 -5.01 -5.80 -54.97
C THR A 485 -6.23 -5.26 -54.22
N TYR A 486 -6.19 -4.00 -53.78
CA TYR A 486 -7.33 -3.33 -53.15
C TYR A 486 -8.60 -3.40 -54.01
N SER A 487 -8.47 -3.22 -55.33
CA SER A 487 -9.62 -3.29 -56.25
C SER A 487 -10.19 -4.69 -56.42
N GLU A 488 -9.32 -5.72 -56.49
CA GLU A 488 -9.76 -7.12 -56.58
C GLU A 488 -10.37 -7.60 -55.25
N LEU A 489 -9.79 -7.21 -54.12
CA LEU A 489 -10.32 -7.51 -52.81
C LEU A 489 -11.72 -6.90 -52.63
N LEU A 490 -11.89 -5.63 -53.01
CA LEU A 490 -13.21 -4.98 -52.98
C LEU A 490 -14.23 -5.72 -53.87
N TYR A 491 -13.82 -6.17 -55.05
CA TYR A 491 -14.70 -6.93 -55.94
C TYR A 491 -15.23 -8.20 -55.27
N TYR A 492 -14.37 -9.02 -54.67
CA TYR A 492 -14.81 -10.25 -53.99
C TYR A 492 -15.66 -9.97 -52.74
N ILE A 493 -15.33 -8.91 -51.98
CA ILE A 493 -16.15 -8.45 -50.85
C ILE A 493 -17.55 -8.09 -51.33
N GLN A 494 -17.67 -7.34 -52.44
CA GLN A 494 -18.95 -6.93 -53.00
C GLN A 494 -19.77 -8.14 -53.48
N VAL A 495 -19.16 -9.10 -54.19
CA VAL A 495 -19.83 -10.34 -54.62
C VAL A 495 -20.46 -11.06 -53.43
N LEU A 496 -19.68 -11.27 -52.36
CA LEU A 496 -20.16 -11.97 -51.16
C LEU A 496 -21.23 -11.17 -50.42
N SER A 497 -21.03 -9.86 -50.25
CA SER A 497 -21.96 -8.97 -49.54
C SER A 497 -23.33 -8.95 -50.22
N LEU A 498 -23.36 -8.86 -51.55
CA LEU A 498 -24.61 -8.88 -52.31
C LEU A 498 -25.34 -10.21 -52.16
N ASP A 499 -24.64 -11.33 -52.31
CA ASP A 499 -25.26 -12.66 -52.12
C ASP A 499 -25.89 -12.78 -50.73
N ILE A 500 -25.19 -12.29 -49.71
CA ILE A 500 -25.68 -12.29 -48.33
C ILE A 500 -26.96 -11.46 -48.19
N LEU A 501 -26.95 -10.21 -48.69
CA LEU A 501 -28.11 -9.32 -48.64
C LEU A 501 -29.32 -9.89 -49.40
N HIS A 502 -29.09 -10.50 -50.55
CA HIS A 502 -30.13 -11.04 -51.41
C HIS A 502 -30.82 -12.27 -50.82
N LYS A 503 -30.08 -13.14 -50.15
CA LYS A 503 -30.60 -14.44 -49.68
C LYS A 503 -31.01 -14.44 -48.21
N TYR A 504 -30.36 -13.67 -47.36
CA TYR A 504 -30.50 -13.82 -45.90
C TYR A 504 -31.13 -12.63 -45.19
N TYR A 505 -31.35 -11.49 -45.87
CA TYR A 505 -32.03 -10.31 -45.32
C TYR A 505 -31.47 -9.86 -43.96
N ILE A 506 -30.16 -9.61 -43.92
CA ILE A 506 -29.43 -9.24 -42.69
C ILE A 506 -30.02 -7.96 -42.10
N VAL A 507 -30.26 -7.97 -40.79
CA VAL A 507 -30.64 -6.78 -40.03
C VAL A 507 -29.36 -6.09 -39.52
N PRO A 508 -29.23 -4.76 -39.62
CA PRO A 508 -28.06 -4.06 -39.08
C PRO A 508 -27.84 -4.39 -37.60
N GLY A 509 -26.63 -4.83 -37.25
CA GLY A 509 -26.27 -5.30 -35.91
C GLY A 509 -26.45 -6.81 -35.68
N GLU A 510 -26.95 -7.58 -36.64
CA GLU A 510 -27.04 -9.04 -36.56
C GLU A 510 -25.63 -9.66 -36.52
N ILE A 511 -25.37 -10.52 -35.53
CA ILE A 511 -24.06 -11.18 -35.38
C ILE A 511 -23.95 -12.31 -36.40
N ILE A 512 -22.94 -12.21 -37.27
CA ILE A 512 -22.62 -13.23 -38.27
C ILE A 512 -21.29 -13.86 -37.89
N CYS A 513 -21.31 -15.17 -37.68
CA CYS A 513 -20.09 -15.91 -37.38
C CYS A 513 -19.30 -16.21 -38.64
N GLN A 514 -17.99 -16.35 -38.49
CA GLN A 514 -17.11 -16.88 -39.53
C GLN A 514 -16.24 -18.01 -38.96
N CYS A 515 -16.29 -19.18 -39.60
CA CYS A 515 -15.52 -20.36 -39.22
C CYS A 515 -14.64 -20.79 -40.41
N VAL A 516 -13.57 -20.04 -40.62
CA VAL A 516 -12.64 -20.19 -41.75
C VAL A 516 -11.21 -20.14 -41.22
N ASP A 517 -10.38 -21.09 -41.64
CA ASP A 517 -8.93 -21.04 -41.35
C ASP A 517 -8.25 -19.91 -42.13
N ARG A 518 -7.08 -19.48 -41.66
CA ARG A 518 -6.31 -18.38 -42.22
C ARG A 518 -6.13 -18.53 -43.75
N SER A 519 -6.75 -17.61 -44.49
CA SER A 519 -6.83 -17.61 -45.96
C SER A 519 -7.30 -16.23 -46.45
N LEU A 520 -7.22 -15.95 -47.75
CA LEU A 520 -7.78 -14.72 -48.32
C LEU A 520 -9.29 -14.57 -48.03
N LEU A 521 -10.01 -15.69 -47.90
CA LEU A 521 -11.42 -15.74 -47.52
C LEU A 521 -11.68 -15.18 -46.13
N THR A 522 -10.67 -15.22 -45.23
CA THR A 522 -10.79 -14.65 -43.90
C THR A 522 -11.06 -13.15 -43.98
N VAL A 523 -10.28 -12.44 -44.80
CA VAL A 523 -10.40 -10.99 -45.00
C VAL A 523 -11.67 -10.65 -45.78
N ILE A 524 -11.98 -11.42 -46.83
CA ILE A 524 -13.19 -11.22 -47.64
C ILE A 524 -14.45 -11.37 -46.77
N GLY A 525 -14.52 -12.41 -45.94
CA GLY A 525 -15.67 -12.67 -45.08
C GLY A 525 -15.85 -11.60 -43.99
N ILE A 526 -14.78 -11.19 -43.29
CA ILE A 526 -14.82 -10.10 -42.30
C ILE A 526 -15.39 -8.85 -42.93
N MET A 527 -14.81 -8.42 -44.06
CA MET A 527 -15.22 -7.17 -44.71
C MET A 527 -16.61 -7.26 -45.35
N ALA A 528 -17.05 -8.45 -45.80
CA ALA A 528 -18.39 -8.63 -46.33
C ALA A 528 -19.45 -8.56 -45.22
N ILE A 529 -19.19 -9.16 -44.05
CA ILE A 529 -20.06 -9.05 -42.87
C ILE A 529 -20.23 -7.57 -42.47
N GLU A 530 -19.12 -6.84 -42.39
CA GLU A 530 -19.11 -5.40 -42.11
C GLU A 530 -19.85 -4.57 -43.17
N MET A 531 -19.73 -4.94 -44.44
CA MET A 531 -20.35 -4.21 -45.55
C MET A 531 -21.86 -4.40 -45.60
N VAL A 532 -22.39 -5.57 -45.18
CA VAL A 532 -23.84 -5.81 -45.07
C VAL A 532 -24.46 -5.29 -43.77
N GLY A 533 -23.65 -4.71 -42.87
CA GLY A 533 -24.09 -4.22 -41.56
C GLY A 533 -24.24 -5.29 -40.50
N GLY A 534 -23.69 -6.48 -40.73
CA GLY A 534 -23.57 -7.51 -39.70
C GLY A 534 -22.40 -7.22 -38.76
N VAL A 535 -22.40 -7.90 -37.61
CA VAL A 535 -21.34 -7.82 -36.61
C VAL A 535 -20.48 -9.06 -36.71
N TYR A 536 -19.19 -8.89 -36.99
CA TYR A 536 -18.27 -10.01 -37.15
C TYR A 536 -18.04 -10.75 -35.83
N CYS A 537 -18.15 -12.08 -35.85
CA CYS A 537 -17.70 -12.93 -34.75
C CYS A 537 -16.86 -14.10 -35.28
N SER A 538 -15.64 -14.24 -34.75
CA SER A 538 -14.73 -15.29 -35.17
C SER A 538 -15.01 -16.62 -34.45
N LEU A 539 -15.01 -17.70 -35.21
CA LEU A 539 -14.99 -19.08 -34.73
C LEU A 539 -13.73 -19.79 -35.24
N SER A 540 -13.07 -20.54 -34.35
CA SER A 540 -11.91 -21.34 -34.72
C SER A 540 -12.35 -22.59 -35.48
N ALA A 541 -11.89 -22.77 -36.72
CA ALA A 541 -12.09 -24.00 -37.48
C ALA A 541 -11.47 -25.25 -36.83
N ARG A 542 -10.66 -25.06 -35.78
CA ARG A 542 -9.99 -26.12 -35.02
C ARG A 542 -10.75 -26.48 -33.74
N ASP A 543 -11.75 -25.69 -33.36
CA ASP A 543 -12.55 -26.00 -32.18
C ASP A 543 -13.45 -27.21 -32.45
N PRO A 544 -13.66 -28.09 -31.45
CA PRO A 544 -14.60 -29.20 -31.60
C PRO A 544 -16.02 -28.71 -31.93
N GLU A 545 -16.76 -29.43 -32.76
CA GLU A 545 -18.14 -29.09 -33.17
C GLU A 545 -19.04 -28.71 -32.00
N ARG A 546 -18.98 -29.47 -30.89
CA ARG A 546 -19.76 -29.20 -29.68
C ARG A 546 -19.50 -27.79 -29.12
N ARG A 547 -18.24 -27.33 -29.15
CA ARG A 547 -17.87 -25.99 -28.70
C ARG A 547 -18.41 -24.94 -29.67
N LEU A 548 -18.26 -25.14 -30.98
CA LEU A 548 -18.80 -24.24 -32.00
C LEU A 548 -20.31 -24.05 -31.86
N HIS A 549 -21.05 -25.13 -31.66
CA HIS A 549 -22.49 -25.08 -31.38
C HIS A 549 -22.83 -24.27 -30.12
N THR A 550 -22.09 -24.50 -29.03
CA THR A 550 -22.28 -23.76 -27.78
C THR A 550 -22.05 -22.26 -27.97
N LEU A 551 -21.02 -21.89 -28.74
CA LEU A 551 -20.70 -20.49 -29.02
C LEU A 551 -21.79 -19.83 -29.86
N ILE A 552 -22.25 -20.50 -30.92
CA ILE A 552 -23.32 -19.99 -31.80
C ILE A 552 -24.63 -19.81 -31.06
N GLU A 553 -25.00 -20.78 -30.21
CA GLU A 553 -26.22 -20.70 -29.38
C GLU A 553 -26.17 -19.50 -28.42
N GLU A 554 -25.01 -19.22 -27.82
CA GLU A 554 -24.84 -18.11 -26.86
C GLU A 554 -25.04 -16.74 -27.51
N ILE A 555 -24.61 -16.56 -28.77
CA ILE A 555 -24.76 -15.30 -29.53
C ILE A 555 -25.95 -15.29 -30.49
N GLN A 556 -26.71 -16.40 -30.54
CA GLN A 556 -27.87 -16.59 -31.41
C GLN A 556 -27.58 -16.27 -32.88
N SER A 557 -26.38 -16.62 -33.38
CA SER A 557 -26.02 -16.35 -34.77
C SER A 557 -26.75 -17.30 -35.72
N ARG A 558 -27.50 -16.73 -36.67
CA ARG A 558 -28.28 -17.49 -37.65
C ARG A 558 -27.46 -17.95 -38.85
N LEU A 559 -26.45 -17.17 -39.22
CA LEU A 559 -25.63 -17.36 -40.41
C LEU A 559 -24.16 -17.50 -40.00
N VAL A 560 -23.52 -18.55 -40.50
CA VAL A 560 -22.08 -18.79 -40.35
C VAL A 560 -21.44 -18.83 -41.73
N LEU A 561 -20.46 -17.96 -41.97
CA LEU A 561 -19.61 -18.03 -43.15
C LEU A 561 -18.55 -19.12 -42.95
N VAL A 562 -18.42 -20.02 -43.91
CA VAL A 562 -17.55 -21.20 -43.82
C VAL A 562 -16.73 -21.37 -45.09
N HIS A 563 -15.69 -22.19 -45.01
CA HIS A 563 -15.04 -22.78 -46.17
C HIS A 563 -15.68 -24.15 -46.44
N HIS A 564 -15.62 -24.64 -47.68
CA HIS A 564 -16.24 -25.92 -48.05
C HIS A 564 -15.80 -27.09 -47.13
N LEU A 565 -14.58 -27.05 -46.59
CA LEU A 565 -14.06 -28.05 -45.64
C LEU A 565 -14.69 -27.96 -44.25
N THR A 566 -15.05 -26.77 -43.77
CA THR A 566 -15.64 -26.56 -42.43
C THR A 566 -17.16 -26.60 -42.43
N LYS A 567 -17.79 -26.66 -43.60
CA LYS A 567 -19.25 -26.67 -43.76
C LYS A 567 -19.95 -27.81 -43.00
N THR A 568 -19.30 -28.97 -42.92
CA THR A 568 -19.88 -30.17 -42.27
C THR A 568 -19.91 -30.09 -40.74
N MET A 569 -19.20 -29.13 -40.13
CA MET A 569 -19.15 -28.92 -38.69
C MET A 569 -20.41 -28.27 -38.11
N PHE A 570 -21.35 -27.88 -38.96
CA PHE A 570 -22.58 -27.20 -38.56
C PHE A 570 -23.81 -28.02 -38.98
N ASN A 571 -24.71 -28.20 -38.02
CA ASN A 571 -25.99 -28.91 -38.20
C ASN A 571 -26.98 -28.09 -39.04
N ALA A 572 -28.08 -28.74 -39.47
CA ALA A 572 -29.11 -28.14 -40.30
C ALA A 572 -29.83 -26.91 -39.66
N ASP A 573 -29.76 -26.76 -38.34
CA ASP A 573 -30.39 -25.64 -37.62
C ASP A 573 -29.61 -24.32 -37.76
N THR A 574 -28.35 -24.38 -38.24
CA THR A 574 -27.51 -23.21 -38.50
C THR A 574 -27.26 -23.07 -40.00
N ILE A 575 -27.50 -21.89 -40.56
CA ILE A 575 -27.26 -21.65 -41.98
C ILE A 575 -25.76 -21.48 -42.20
N SER A 576 -25.11 -22.47 -42.83
CA SER A 576 -23.69 -22.38 -43.22
C SER A 576 -23.56 -21.94 -44.69
N LEU A 577 -22.94 -20.79 -44.94
CA LEU A 577 -22.66 -20.27 -46.29
C LEU A 577 -21.20 -20.50 -46.66
N ASP A 578 -20.98 -21.33 -47.67
CA ASP A 578 -19.64 -21.56 -48.22
C ASP A 578 -19.21 -20.39 -49.11
N ILE A 579 -18.15 -19.70 -48.69
CA ILE A 579 -17.68 -18.48 -49.36
C ILE A 579 -17.20 -18.77 -50.78
N ASP A 580 -16.42 -19.83 -51.01
CA ASP A 580 -15.88 -20.15 -52.34
C ASP A 580 -16.99 -20.41 -53.36
N SER A 581 -18.00 -21.16 -52.95
CA SER A 581 -19.18 -21.43 -53.78
C SER A 581 -19.88 -20.13 -54.22
N VAL A 582 -19.90 -19.09 -53.38
CA VAL A 582 -20.49 -17.79 -53.73
C VAL A 582 -19.59 -17.05 -54.71
N LEU A 583 -18.29 -16.98 -54.45
CA LEU A 583 -17.34 -16.24 -55.27
C LEU A 583 -17.20 -16.81 -56.70
N ILE A 584 -17.39 -18.12 -56.88
CA ILE A 584 -17.32 -18.78 -58.19
C ILE A 584 -18.60 -18.59 -59.02
N ASN A 585 -19.76 -18.61 -58.38
CA ASN A 585 -21.06 -18.69 -59.09
C ASN A 585 -21.72 -17.33 -59.36
N ASN A 586 -21.22 -16.25 -58.74
CA ASN A 586 -21.82 -14.93 -58.82
C ASN A 586 -20.86 -13.89 -59.40
N VAL A 587 -21.44 -12.81 -59.93
CA VAL A 587 -20.74 -11.67 -60.53
C VAL A 587 -21.49 -10.38 -60.19
N VAL A 588 -20.76 -9.30 -59.94
CA VAL A 588 -21.35 -7.96 -59.66
C VAL A 588 -21.83 -7.32 -60.98
N ASN A 589 -23.08 -6.85 -61.01
CA ASN A 589 -23.75 -6.30 -62.19
C ASN A 589 -24.01 -4.78 -62.08
N GLY A 590 -22.96 -3.99 -61.86
CA GLY A 590 -22.97 -2.53 -62.06
C GLY A 590 -23.73 -1.70 -61.01
N ASN A 591 -24.40 -0.62 -61.44
CA ASN A 591 -24.86 0.48 -60.56
C ASN A 591 -25.92 0.08 -59.51
N ILE A 592 -26.76 -0.92 -59.77
CA ILE A 592 -27.83 -1.34 -58.83
C ILE A 592 -27.25 -1.94 -57.55
N ASP A 593 -26.11 -2.62 -57.67
CA ASP A 593 -25.46 -3.30 -56.56
C ASP A 593 -24.80 -2.29 -55.61
N ILE A 594 -24.23 -1.22 -56.15
CA ILE A 594 -23.58 -0.15 -55.38
C ILE A 594 -24.60 0.58 -54.49
N ASP A 595 -25.78 0.90 -55.03
CA ASP A 595 -26.83 1.62 -54.32
C ASP A 595 -27.43 0.80 -53.16
N ARG A 596 -27.35 -0.53 -53.24
CA ARG A 596 -27.78 -1.42 -52.15
C ARG A 596 -26.75 -1.47 -51.03
N LEU A 597 -25.47 -1.56 -51.36
CA LEU A 597 -24.39 -1.60 -50.39
C LEU A 597 -24.22 -0.27 -49.63
N SER A 598 -24.60 0.86 -50.24
CA SER A 598 -24.52 2.18 -49.61
C SER A 598 -25.65 2.48 -48.60
N ASN A 599 -26.70 1.65 -48.53
CA ASN A 599 -27.92 1.92 -47.75
C ASN A 599 -28.14 0.94 -46.57
N THR A 600 -27.08 0.37 -46.01
CA THR A 600 -27.16 -0.66 -44.95
C THR A 600 -27.42 -0.11 -43.53
N GLY A 601 -27.59 1.21 -43.36
CA GLY A 601 -28.06 1.81 -42.09
C GLY A 601 -27.07 1.74 -40.93
N ILE A 602 -25.79 1.53 -41.20
CA ILE A 602 -24.74 1.45 -40.17
C ILE A 602 -24.44 2.85 -39.61
N ILE A 603 -24.37 2.96 -38.28
CA ILE A 603 -24.00 4.19 -37.57
C ILE A 603 -22.83 3.95 -36.62
N VAL A 604 -22.11 5.01 -36.24
CA VAL A 604 -20.89 4.97 -35.40
C VAL A 604 -21.10 4.28 -34.03
N ARG A 605 -22.33 4.22 -33.53
CA ARG A 605 -22.67 3.58 -32.24
C ARG A 605 -22.93 2.06 -32.31
N THR A 606 -22.75 1.46 -33.48
CA THR A 606 -22.91 0.00 -33.67
C THR A 606 -21.75 -0.78 -33.03
N ILE A 607 -21.96 -2.08 -32.82
CA ILE A 607 -20.90 -3.02 -32.45
C ILE A 607 -20.11 -3.32 -33.72
N ALA A 608 -18.77 -3.22 -33.68
CA ALA A 608 -17.92 -3.59 -34.79
C ALA A 608 -17.78 -5.11 -34.87
N TYR A 609 -17.30 -5.72 -33.78
CA TYR A 609 -17.14 -7.17 -33.71
C TYR A 609 -17.41 -7.69 -32.31
N VAL A 610 -17.55 -9.00 -32.23
CA VAL A 610 -17.73 -9.76 -31.00
C VAL A 610 -16.64 -10.80 -30.88
N THR A 611 -15.99 -10.85 -29.72
CA THR A 611 -15.03 -11.90 -29.36
C THR A 611 -15.49 -12.67 -28.12
N PHE A 612 -14.90 -13.83 -27.88
CA PHE A 612 -15.15 -14.64 -26.69
C PHE A 612 -13.95 -14.62 -25.76
N THR A 613 -14.20 -14.57 -24.45
CA THR A 613 -13.18 -14.76 -23.42
C THR A 613 -13.45 -16.02 -22.61
N SER A 614 -12.40 -16.59 -22.01
CA SER A 614 -12.53 -17.71 -21.06
C SER A 614 -13.28 -17.22 -19.82
N GLY A 615 -14.54 -17.63 -19.66
CA GLY A 615 -15.28 -17.32 -18.44
C GLY A 615 -14.74 -18.15 -17.27
N SER A 616 -14.58 -17.51 -16.11
CA SER A 616 -14.25 -18.18 -14.84
C SER A 616 -15.25 -19.29 -14.44
N THR A 617 -16.45 -19.27 -15.02
CA THR A 617 -17.52 -20.24 -14.82
C THR A 617 -17.46 -21.43 -15.81
N GLY A 618 -16.46 -21.48 -16.69
CA GLY A 618 -16.33 -22.49 -17.74
C GLY A 618 -17.19 -22.25 -18.99
N LYS A 619 -18.14 -21.30 -18.95
CA LYS A 619 -18.89 -20.82 -20.12
C LYS A 619 -18.16 -19.63 -20.78
N PRO A 620 -17.94 -19.64 -22.11
CA PRO A 620 -17.38 -18.48 -22.81
C PRO A 620 -18.22 -17.22 -22.59
N LYS A 621 -17.58 -16.08 -22.35
CA LYS A 621 -18.26 -14.78 -22.20
C LYS A 621 -18.13 -13.98 -23.49
N VAL A 622 -19.26 -13.45 -23.96
CA VAL A 622 -19.36 -12.58 -25.13
C VAL A 622 -18.83 -11.19 -24.79
N VAL A 623 -17.90 -10.68 -25.58
CA VAL A 623 -17.32 -9.33 -25.43
C VAL A 623 -17.62 -8.52 -26.70
N PRO A 624 -18.64 -7.64 -26.67
CA PRO A 624 -18.92 -6.75 -27.78
C PRO A 624 -17.92 -5.58 -27.80
N VAL A 625 -17.32 -5.33 -28.95
CA VAL A 625 -16.44 -4.18 -29.16
C VAL A 625 -17.17 -3.13 -29.97
N HIS A 626 -17.43 -1.97 -29.37
CA HIS A 626 -18.09 -0.86 -30.04
C HIS A 626 -17.17 -0.21 -31.08
N LEU A 627 -17.76 0.17 -32.20
CA LEU A 627 -17.06 0.78 -33.33
C LEU A 627 -16.31 2.06 -32.93
N GLU A 628 -16.88 2.90 -32.06
CA GLU A 628 -16.22 4.09 -31.51
C GLU A 628 -14.91 3.76 -30.78
N GLY A 629 -14.92 2.75 -29.91
CA GLY A 629 -13.72 2.30 -29.19
C GLY A 629 -12.66 1.73 -30.12
N PHE A 630 -13.09 0.94 -31.11
CA PHE A 630 -12.20 0.38 -32.13
C PHE A 630 -11.55 1.46 -33.00
N ILE A 631 -12.32 2.44 -33.48
CA ILE A 631 -11.82 3.57 -34.28
C ILE A 631 -10.84 4.42 -33.46
N ASN A 632 -11.17 4.71 -32.19
CA ASN A 632 -10.27 5.43 -31.29
C ASN A 632 -8.92 4.71 -31.16
N TYR A 633 -8.96 3.39 -30.94
CA TYR A 633 -7.75 2.58 -30.85
C TYR A 633 -6.98 2.53 -32.18
N PHE A 634 -7.66 2.37 -33.31
CA PHE A 634 -7.06 2.39 -34.64
C PHE A 634 -6.31 3.70 -34.93
N TYR A 635 -6.92 4.86 -34.68
CA TYR A 635 -6.23 6.14 -34.86
C TYR A 635 -5.08 6.32 -33.87
N SER A 636 -5.16 5.72 -32.69
CA SER A 636 -4.00 5.70 -31.78
C SER A 636 -2.82 4.97 -32.41
N LEU A 637 -3.04 3.83 -33.08
CA LEU A 637 -1.97 3.09 -33.77
C LEU A 637 -1.39 3.88 -34.95
N ILE A 638 -2.22 4.51 -35.79
CA ILE A 638 -1.69 5.34 -36.88
C ILE A 638 -0.75 6.44 -36.34
N ASN A 639 -1.14 7.08 -35.24
CA ASN A 639 -0.39 8.21 -34.71
C ASN A 639 0.82 7.80 -33.86
N ILE A 640 0.72 6.71 -33.10
CA ILE A 640 1.78 6.23 -32.21
C ILE A 640 2.75 5.31 -32.96
N ASP A 641 2.24 4.37 -33.74
CA ASP A 641 3.04 3.35 -34.44
C ASP A 641 3.49 3.79 -35.84
N ALA A 642 3.05 4.97 -36.30
CA ALA A 642 3.36 5.55 -37.61
C ALA A 642 2.99 4.64 -38.81
N LEU A 643 2.00 3.76 -38.62
CA LEU A 643 1.47 2.89 -39.66
C LEU A 643 0.92 3.74 -40.82
N ASN A 644 1.37 3.46 -42.03
CA ASN A 644 0.97 4.20 -43.23
C ASN A 644 0.89 3.25 -44.43
N LYS A 645 0.54 3.80 -45.59
CA LYS A 645 0.40 2.99 -46.80
C LYS A 645 1.65 2.15 -47.09
N ASN A 646 2.88 2.64 -46.95
CA ASN A 646 4.07 1.89 -47.41
C ASN A 646 4.44 0.70 -46.50
N ASP A 647 3.60 0.37 -45.55
CA ASP A 647 3.85 -0.64 -44.54
C ASP A 647 3.31 -2.00 -44.94
N ILE A 648 3.96 -3.02 -44.39
CA ILE A 648 3.66 -4.42 -44.62
C ILE A 648 3.48 -5.04 -43.23
N VAL A 649 2.25 -5.42 -42.93
CA VAL A 649 1.85 -5.91 -41.60
C VAL A 649 1.64 -7.41 -41.69
N LEU A 650 2.24 -8.16 -40.77
CA LEU A 650 2.03 -9.60 -40.67
C LEU A 650 0.71 -9.90 -39.96
N GLN A 651 -0.12 -10.74 -40.56
CA GLN A 651 -1.27 -11.35 -39.89
C GLN A 651 -0.79 -12.62 -39.18
N LEU A 652 -0.39 -12.46 -37.91
CA LEU A 652 0.19 -13.51 -37.07
C LEU A 652 -0.82 -14.12 -36.11
N ALA A 653 -1.69 -13.31 -35.51
CA ALA A 653 -2.58 -13.75 -34.45
C ALA A 653 -3.57 -14.82 -34.95
N ALA A 654 -3.97 -15.72 -34.05
CA ALA A 654 -5.07 -16.64 -34.32
C ALA A 654 -6.39 -15.87 -34.29
N SER A 655 -7.37 -16.30 -35.10
CA SER A 655 -8.64 -15.58 -35.29
C SER A 655 -9.49 -15.45 -34.02
N THR A 656 -9.20 -16.24 -32.99
CA THR A 656 -9.88 -16.18 -31.67
C THR A 656 -9.36 -15.04 -30.79
N PHE A 657 -8.28 -14.36 -31.17
CA PHE A 657 -7.76 -13.19 -30.47
C PHE A 657 -8.18 -11.92 -31.20
N ASP A 658 -8.48 -10.88 -30.44
CA ASP A 658 -8.84 -9.54 -30.94
C ASP A 658 -7.75 -8.91 -31.83
N ILE A 659 -6.46 -9.18 -31.53
CA ILE A 659 -5.31 -8.73 -32.33
C ILE A 659 -5.42 -9.17 -33.80
N HIS A 660 -6.07 -10.30 -34.11
CA HIS A 660 -6.26 -10.74 -35.50
C HIS A 660 -7.03 -9.72 -36.34
N ILE A 661 -8.11 -9.18 -35.78
CA ILE A 661 -8.93 -8.18 -36.44
C ILE A 661 -8.13 -6.89 -36.61
N LEU A 662 -7.31 -6.57 -35.61
CA LEU A 662 -6.45 -5.39 -35.63
C LEU A 662 -5.41 -5.45 -36.74
N GLU A 663 -4.67 -6.55 -36.85
CA GLU A 663 -3.65 -6.77 -37.89
C GLU A 663 -4.23 -6.60 -39.30
N ILE A 664 -5.47 -7.06 -39.52
CA ILE A 664 -6.14 -6.97 -40.82
C ILE A 664 -6.68 -5.56 -41.05
N LEU A 665 -7.59 -5.08 -40.19
CA LEU A 665 -8.34 -3.85 -40.43
C LEU A 665 -7.45 -2.60 -40.34
N ALA A 666 -6.52 -2.55 -39.39
CA ALA A 666 -5.64 -1.38 -39.26
C ALA A 666 -4.75 -1.19 -40.51
N SER A 667 -4.31 -2.31 -41.09
CA SER A 667 -3.53 -2.32 -42.33
C SER A 667 -4.35 -1.83 -43.51
N LEU A 668 -5.54 -2.42 -43.72
CA LEU A 668 -6.40 -2.09 -44.84
C LEU A 668 -6.90 -0.64 -44.80
N PHE A 669 -7.16 -0.10 -43.61
CA PHE A 669 -7.60 1.30 -43.46
C PHE A 669 -6.47 2.31 -43.63
N SER A 670 -5.22 1.88 -43.43
CA SER A 670 -4.03 2.71 -43.67
C SER A 670 -3.54 2.65 -45.12
N GLY A 671 -4.15 1.82 -45.97
CA GLY A 671 -3.69 1.56 -47.33
C GLY A 671 -2.42 0.68 -47.37
N ALA A 672 -2.10 -0.02 -46.28
CA ALA A 672 -0.97 -0.91 -46.11
C ALA A 672 -1.22 -2.30 -46.74
N THR A 673 -0.19 -3.16 -46.74
CA THR A 673 -0.32 -4.54 -47.21
C THR A 673 -0.40 -5.50 -46.02
N VAL A 674 -1.33 -6.45 -46.06
CA VAL A 674 -1.43 -7.56 -45.09
C VAL A 674 -0.75 -8.80 -45.66
N ILE A 675 0.24 -9.34 -44.96
CA ILE A 675 0.86 -10.63 -45.29
C ILE A 675 0.30 -11.68 -44.34
N MET A 676 -0.46 -12.61 -44.88
CA MET A 676 -1.03 -13.72 -44.13
C MET A 676 -0.08 -14.91 -44.16
N LEU A 677 0.11 -15.53 -43.00
CA LEU A 677 0.78 -16.83 -42.92
C LEU A 677 -0.18 -17.94 -43.42
N HIS A 678 0.32 -19.10 -43.80
CA HIS A 678 -0.56 -20.26 -43.94
C HIS A 678 -1.07 -20.74 -42.55
N PRO A 679 -2.09 -21.62 -42.48
CA PRO A 679 -2.50 -22.26 -41.23
C PRO A 679 -1.30 -22.96 -40.57
N ASP A 680 -1.08 -22.76 -39.27
CA ASP A 680 0.12 -23.22 -38.51
C ASP A 680 1.45 -22.52 -38.81
N GLY A 681 1.51 -21.61 -39.79
CA GLY A 681 2.75 -20.90 -40.14
C GLY A 681 3.32 -20.04 -39.00
N ASN A 682 2.51 -19.70 -38.00
CA ASN A 682 2.97 -19.04 -36.78
C ASN A 682 3.80 -19.95 -35.87
N MET A 683 3.70 -21.28 -35.98
CA MET A 683 4.49 -22.23 -35.18
C MET A 683 5.74 -22.73 -35.91
N ASP A 684 5.86 -22.48 -37.21
CA ASP A 684 7.05 -22.79 -38.01
C ASP A 684 7.95 -21.56 -38.11
N PHE A 685 8.94 -21.46 -37.22
CA PHE A 685 9.87 -20.32 -37.19
C PHE A 685 10.77 -20.23 -38.42
N ALA A 686 11.01 -21.32 -39.15
CA ALA A 686 11.79 -21.28 -40.39
C ALA A 686 10.98 -20.67 -41.53
N TYR A 687 9.72 -21.09 -41.68
CA TYR A 687 8.78 -20.45 -42.61
C TYR A 687 8.54 -18.98 -42.23
N LEU A 688 8.33 -18.69 -40.95
CA LEU A 688 8.11 -17.33 -40.48
C LEU A 688 9.29 -16.40 -40.78
N ASP A 689 10.53 -16.82 -40.49
CA ASP A 689 11.72 -16.04 -40.85
C ASP A 689 11.82 -15.81 -42.36
N TYR A 690 11.51 -16.83 -43.16
CA TYR A 690 11.45 -16.70 -44.61
C TYR A 690 10.40 -15.67 -45.05
N VAL A 691 9.17 -15.70 -44.51
CA VAL A 691 8.12 -14.72 -44.85
C VAL A 691 8.53 -13.30 -44.43
N LEU A 692 8.98 -13.15 -43.18
CA LEU A 692 9.40 -11.85 -42.64
C LEU A 692 10.47 -11.18 -43.51
N ARG A 693 11.44 -11.95 -44.01
CA ARG A 693 12.51 -11.44 -44.89
C ARG A 693 12.07 -11.24 -46.33
N SER A 694 11.42 -12.25 -46.91
CA SER A 694 11.06 -12.29 -48.33
C SER A 694 10.02 -11.24 -48.70
N LYS A 695 9.08 -10.98 -47.80
CA LYS A 695 8.03 -9.97 -47.95
C LYS A 695 8.39 -8.62 -47.30
N GLU A 696 9.61 -8.48 -46.77
CA GLU A 696 10.10 -7.27 -46.10
C GLU A 696 9.09 -6.70 -45.08
N VAL A 697 8.56 -7.56 -44.20
CA VAL A 697 7.55 -7.17 -43.20
C VAL A 697 8.08 -6.02 -42.36
N THR A 698 7.25 -4.98 -42.19
CA THR A 698 7.60 -3.77 -41.44
C THR A 698 6.98 -3.70 -40.05
N HIS A 699 5.81 -4.33 -39.85
CA HIS A 699 5.09 -4.33 -38.57
C HIS A 699 4.77 -5.75 -38.10
N LEU A 700 5.05 -5.99 -36.83
CA LEU A 700 4.77 -7.25 -36.14
C LEU A 700 4.05 -6.96 -34.83
N MET A 701 2.94 -7.64 -34.58
CA MET A 701 2.22 -7.63 -33.31
C MET A 701 2.26 -9.02 -32.71
N ALA A 702 2.79 -9.18 -31.49
CA ALA A 702 2.98 -10.50 -30.90
C ALA A 702 2.97 -10.49 -29.38
N VAL A 703 2.72 -11.63 -28.75
CA VAL A 703 2.91 -11.78 -27.30
C VAL A 703 4.40 -11.87 -26.96
N PRO A 704 4.85 -11.39 -25.78
CA PRO A 704 6.25 -11.45 -25.37
C PRO A 704 6.89 -12.84 -25.48
N THR A 705 6.17 -13.90 -25.08
CA THR A 705 6.67 -15.29 -25.19
C THR A 705 6.98 -15.68 -26.63
N PHE A 706 6.15 -15.24 -27.58
CA PHE A 706 6.36 -15.51 -29.00
C PHE A 706 7.62 -14.80 -29.53
N LEU A 707 7.78 -13.53 -29.19
CA LEU A 707 8.95 -12.75 -29.58
C LEU A 707 10.24 -13.36 -29.04
N LYS A 708 10.22 -13.87 -27.81
CA LYS A 708 11.35 -14.60 -27.23
C LYS A 708 11.74 -15.80 -28.10
N TYR A 709 10.79 -16.68 -28.45
CA TYR A 709 11.08 -17.85 -29.29
C TYR A 709 11.57 -17.48 -30.69
N LEU A 710 11.03 -16.41 -31.29
CA LEU A 710 11.54 -15.90 -32.57
C LEU A 710 12.99 -15.42 -32.45
N CYS A 711 13.31 -14.67 -31.40
CA CYS A 711 14.67 -14.21 -31.11
C CYS A 711 15.63 -15.38 -30.88
N ASP A 712 15.25 -16.35 -30.07
CA ASP A 712 16.04 -17.55 -29.79
C ASP A 712 16.34 -18.31 -31.08
N PHE A 713 15.32 -18.51 -31.94
CA PHE A 713 15.49 -19.14 -33.25
C PHE A 713 16.50 -18.39 -34.15
N ILE A 714 16.39 -17.06 -34.26
CA ILE A 714 17.29 -16.23 -35.06
C ILE A 714 18.74 -16.36 -34.56
N LEU A 715 18.94 -16.35 -33.24
CA LEU A 715 20.25 -16.48 -32.60
C LEU A 715 20.84 -17.88 -32.79
N GLU A 716 20.07 -18.93 -32.53
CA GLU A 716 20.50 -20.33 -32.67
C GLU A 716 20.91 -20.66 -34.12
N LYS A 717 20.20 -20.10 -35.10
CA LYS A 717 20.48 -20.29 -36.52
C LYS A 717 21.54 -19.32 -37.07
N ASN A 718 22.08 -18.42 -36.26
CA ASN A 718 23.02 -17.37 -36.67
C ASN A 718 22.50 -16.55 -37.87
N LEU A 719 21.21 -16.24 -37.88
CA LEU A 719 20.58 -15.49 -38.97
C LEU A 719 20.83 -13.99 -38.79
N SER A 720 20.89 -13.26 -39.90
CA SER A 720 21.06 -11.80 -39.86
C SER A 720 19.84 -11.12 -39.20
N PRO A 721 19.97 -9.94 -38.57
CA PRO A 721 18.81 -9.23 -38.03
C PRO A 721 17.71 -8.95 -39.08
N LEU A 722 16.45 -8.90 -38.66
CA LEU A 722 15.30 -8.59 -39.50
C LEU A 722 15.23 -7.07 -39.79
N LYS A 723 15.97 -6.62 -40.81
CA LYS A 723 16.17 -5.18 -41.08
C LYS A 723 14.93 -4.42 -41.56
N SER A 724 13.93 -5.10 -42.10
CA SER A 724 12.71 -4.48 -42.62
C SER A 724 11.73 -4.08 -41.51
N ILE A 725 11.80 -4.76 -40.36
CA ILE A 725 10.91 -4.50 -39.22
C ILE A 725 11.21 -3.11 -38.66
N ARG A 726 10.19 -2.26 -38.71
CA ARG A 726 10.21 -0.88 -38.20
C ARG A 726 9.51 -0.77 -36.85
N ASN A 727 8.48 -1.58 -36.62
CA ASN A 727 7.73 -1.59 -35.37
C ASN A 727 7.42 -3.02 -34.91
N VAL A 728 7.57 -3.24 -33.61
CA VAL A 728 7.18 -4.46 -32.91
C VAL A 728 6.31 -4.07 -31.71
N SER A 729 5.01 -4.31 -31.82
CA SER A 729 4.07 -4.08 -30.72
C SER A 729 3.85 -5.40 -29.95
N TYR A 730 3.86 -5.36 -28.63
CA TYR A 730 3.62 -6.54 -27.80
C TYR A 730 2.72 -6.27 -26.61
N GLY A 731 1.98 -7.31 -26.20
CA GLY A 731 1.04 -7.25 -25.08
C GLY A 731 0.44 -8.63 -24.78
N GLY A 732 -0.43 -8.71 -23.78
CA GLY A 732 -1.13 -9.93 -23.39
C GLY A 732 -0.45 -10.80 -22.33
N GLU A 733 0.81 -10.52 -21.97
CA GLU A 733 1.57 -11.22 -20.92
C GLU A 733 2.40 -10.23 -20.10
N TYR A 734 2.60 -10.52 -18.81
CA TYR A 734 3.56 -9.80 -17.95
C TYR A 734 4.89 -10.56 -17.97
N HIS A 735 6.01 -9.88 -18.26
CA HIS A 735 7.37 -10.42 -18.15
C HIS A 735 8.23 -9.54 -17.27
#